data_AF-A0A6S7EPW2-F1
#
_entry.id   AF-A0A6S7EPW2-F1
#
_cell.length_a   1.000
_cell.length_b   1.000
_cell.length_c   1.000
_cell.angle_alpha   90.00
_cell.angle_beta   90.00
_cell.angle_gamma   90.00
#
_symmetry.space_group_name_H-M   'P 1'
#
loop_
_entity.id
_entity.type
_entity.pdbx_description
1 polymer ?
#
loop_
_entity_poly.entity_id
_entity_poly.type
_entity_poly.pdbx_seq_one_letter_code
_entity_poly.pdbx_strand_id
1 'polypeptide(L)'
;MYFDSRLWRLTAGLRAGMAGGIFLGLLALAAGIARYVFLGQLLARVFNGAPWQDWITPALCAGAMVLLRALFDHWRTVQANQTSAQIQQTLRGKLYDRIVALGPAWFANQRTGGIMLTVVDGVEQLQTFFGQYLPQVAIAAAAPFAIFAVIAFWDVPTALVFLAAALFALFGPMAVHMLDRRASQARTRALNEFGEDFLDAVQGLPTLKSYGQGKTWGRRLAARARSLSDNTFWVLSVSLLTRGISDLGVALGAALALTLGAWRVAAGDMSVEALLIVLMAGTEIFRPLRDLRSVLHRGMLGQSAAVSIHALMDAQALTPAPIVASRPAGKLAPTIEFDQVAFSYTPERPAHQGLTFSIAAGERVGVVGPSGAGKSTIVRLLLRECVPQAGAIRVGGQDVNTLDTQTLLSQIALVSQDITLFHGSIDDNLRLGRPDATHEQVRAAARAANIDDFIMALPAGYATRIGERGLQLSGGQRQRVAIARALLRDAPILILDEALSSVDTENEALIQQALDRLMAGRTTLILAHRLASVIGADRSLVLDHGRIVEAGPHAQLMQRRGLYYRLMHEQAEAHENPSAGTAASASRPLANAAPASQDGEDGGPGPALRPLDADAEQVGWRATLGTLLSVVKPWRGTLTATILLGVARVAAFIGVGVFSALIVAAIRDGREISGLVLGLLVCAPLAALFHWLESWLAHAMAYQLLADMRVKLYDKLERLAPAYLLQRRSGDLVALATQDVEMVEYFYAHTIAPAIVSVLVPVSVLGFLGFYSWPVALALLPFLAYALVSPVRGRRNIDALGDKARLALGEMSAHATDTIQGLADLTAFQATGRRRAEFLKVADQYRVRRLAILRDLSRQTAWFEVAMGLGGLAVAVVGAWQVSAGALSASMLPLLVLIAMATFLPVSEISQVSRQLADTIAATRRLHVVSNEPEPVTDGPLAAPVATHGLSLAFEHVDFAYPGKAEDTLKNLSFTAPAGATVAIVGASGAGKSTVASLLLRFWDPRQGVVRLGGMDVRQLELDGLRERVALVTQDTYLFNDTLEANIRLARPEATPDDLARALDQAALTDFVKQLPDGLATRVGERGMQLSGGQRQRISIARAFLKNAPVLILDEATSHLDTLSEMQVRGALDALMQHRTTLVIAHRLSTIRNADLILVLDKGTLAEAGTHDQLLARQGAYARLASHQGGYAVSSARSLPT
;
A
#
# COMPACT_ATOMS: atom_id res chain seq x y z
N MET A 1 -13.98 -26.74 4.18
CA MET A 1 -14.12 -25.97 2.92
C MET A 1 -14.70 -24.61 3.24
N TYR A 2 -14.24 -23.58 2.53
CA TYR A 2 -14.55 -22.18 2.81
C TYR A 2 -15.72 -21.74 1.94
N PHE A 3 -16.96 -21.88 2.44
CA PHE A 3 -18.17 -21.41 1.76
C PHE A 3 -18.73 -20.18 2.47
N ASP A 4 -19.02 -19.12 1.71
CA ASP A 4 -19.67 -17.91 2.21
C ASP A 4 -21.01 -17.73 1.50
N SER A 5 -22.10 -17.76 2.27
CA SER A 5 -23.47 -17.69 1.75
C SER A 5 -23.82 -16.33 1.16
N ARG A 6 -23.19 -15.25 1.62
CA ARG A 6 -23.37 -13.90 1.08
C ARG A 6 -22.65 -13.75 -0.26
N LEU A 7 -21.42 -14.27 -0.37
CA LEU A 7 -20.73 -14.36 -1.67
C LEU A 7 -21.52 -15.17 -2.68
N TRP A 8 -22.15 -16.27 -2.25
CA TRP A 8 -23.03 -17.07 -3.12
C TRP A 8 -24.31 -16.35 -3.58
N ARG A 9 -24.79 -15.34 -2.83
CA ARG A 9 -25.89 -14.48 -3.31
C ARG A 9 -25.43 -13.54 -4.42
N LEU A 10 -24.16 -13.12 -4.43
CA LEU A 10 -23.60 -12.28 -5.48
C LEU A 10 -23.51 -12.99 -6.84
N THR A 11 -23.59 -14.33 -6.86
CA THR A 11 -23.56 -15.13 -8.09
C THR A 11 -24.92 -15.27 -8.77
N ALA A 12 -25.98 -14.65 -8.23
CA ALA A 12 -27.32 -14.68 -8.81
C ALA A 12 -27.29 -14.20 -10.28
N GLY A 13 -27.93 -14.96 -11.17
CA GLY A 13 -27.89 -14.75 -12.63
C GLY A 13 -26.70 -15.38 -13.35
N LEU A 14 -25.64 -15.77 -12.63
CA LEU A 14 -24.40 -16.35 -13.21
C LEU A 14 -24.15 -17.81 -12.81
N ARG A 15 -25.07 -18.42 -12.05
CA ARG A 15 -24.98 -19.81 -11.56
C ARG A 15 -24.95 -20.84 -12.69
N ALA A 16 -25.64 -20.58 -13.80
CA ALA A 16 -25.60 -21.45 -14.98
C ALA A 16 -24.18 -21.54 -15.56
N GLY A 17 -23.46 -20.41 -15.60
CA GLY A 17 -22.06 -20.38 -16.03
C GLY A 17 -21.14 -21.23 -15.13
N MET A 18 -21.35 -21.16 -13.81
CA MET A 18 -20.62 -21.99 -12.84
C MET A 18 -20.95 -23.47 -12.98
N ALA A 19 -22.23 -23.82 -13.10
CA ALA A 19 -22.67 -25.19 -13.31
C ALA A 19 -22.09 -25.78 -14.60
N GLY A 20 -22.07 -25.01 -15.69
CA GLY A 20 -21.40 -25.38 -16.94
C GLY A 20 -19.91 -25.62 -16.76
N GLY A 21 -19.21 -24.77 -15.99
CA GLY A 21 -17.80 -24.99 -15.65
C GLY A 21 -17.56 -26.28 -14.85
N ILE A 22 -18.41 -26.58 -13.86
CA ILE A 22 -18.32 -27.83 -13.08
C ILE A 22 -18.56 -29.05 -13.98
N PHE A 23 -19.59 -28.98 -14.83
CA PHE A 23 -19.90 -30.05 -15.79
C PHE A 23 -18.74 -30.33 -16.76
N LEU A 24 -18.14 -29.29 -17.34
CA LEU A 24 -16.95 -29.42 -18.18
C LEU A 24 -15.77 -30.02 -17.41
N GLY A 25 -15.62 -29.70 -16.13
CA GLY A 25 -14.62 -30.32 -15.26
C GLY A 25 -14.85 -31.81 -15.02
N LEU A 26 -16.10 -32.23 -14.85
CA LEU A 26 -16.44 -33.66 -14.74
C LEU A 26 -16.22 -34.40 -16.06
N LEU A 27 -16.51 -33.76 -17.21
CA LEU A 27 -16.18 -34.32 -18.53
C LEU A 27 -14.66 -34.44 -18.74
N ALA A 28 -13.87 -33.44 -18.34
CA ALA A 28 -12.42 -33.50 -18.39
C ALA A 28 -11.84 -34.60 -17.48
N LEU A 29 -12.44 -34.81 -16.30
CA LEU A 29 -12.10 -35.91 -15.41
C LEU A 29 -12.42 -37.26 -16.05
N ALA A 30 -13.63 -37.43 -16.60
CA ALA A 30 -14.06 -38.66 -17.27
C ALA A 30 -13.16 -38.99 -18.47
N ALA A 31 -12.85 -38.02 -19.34
CA ALA A 31 -11.91 -38.19 -20.45
C ALA A 31 -10.49 -38.52 -19.94
N GLY A 32 -10.07 -37.93 -18.83
CA GLY A 32 -8.79 -38.23 -18.17
C GLY A 32 -8.69 -39.68 -17.70
N ILE A 33 -9.73 -40.19 -17.04
CA ILE A 33 -9.80 -41.59 -16.58
C ILE A 33 -9.87 -42.52 -17.79
N ALA A 34 -10.75 -42.23 -18.76
CA ALA A 34 -10.92 -43.03 -19.97
C ALA A 34 -9.62 -43.18 -20.77
N ARG A 35 -8.80 -42.13 -20.86
CA ARG A 35 -7.47 -42.21 -21.48
C ARG A 35 -6.62 -43.33 -20.86
N TYR A 36 -6.57 -43.42 -19.54
CA TYR A 36 -5.78 -44.44 -18.85
C TYR A 36 -6.40 -45.83 -18.89
N VAL A 37 -7.74 -45.93 -18.98
CA VAL A 37 -8.43 -47.18 -19.28
C VAL A 37 -7.96 -47.72 -20.64
N PHE A 38 -8.01 -46.90 -21.69
CA PHE A 38 -7.57 -47.31 -23.02
C PHE A 38 -6.06 -47.60 -23.09
N LEU A 39 -5.25 -46.85 -22.34
CA LEU A 39 -3.82 -47.13 -22.22
C LEU A 39 -3.57 -48.48 -21.51
N GLY A 40 -4.32 -48.78 -20.46
CA GLY A 40 -4.27 -50.08 -19.77
C GLY A 40 -4.68 -51.23 -20.70
N GLN A 41 -5.73 -51.05 -21.51
CA GLN A 41 -6.15 -52.01 -22.53
C GLN A 41 -5.09 -52.24 -23.61
N LEU A 42 -4.44 -51.18 -24.10
CA LEU A 42 -3.31 -51.27 -25.02
C LEU A 42 -2.20 -52.13 -24.41
N LEU A 43 -1.80 -51.83 -23.17
CA LEU A 43 -0.74 -52.56 -22.49
C LEU A 43 -1.13 -54.02 -22.26
N ALA A 44 -2.38 -54.31 -21.88
CA ALA A 44 -2.87 -55.67 -21.66
C ALA A 44 -2.83 -56.52 -22.94
N ARG A 45 -3.23 -55.96 -24.09
CA ARG A 45 -3.18 -56.65 -25.39
C ARG A 45 -1.75 -56.93 -25.82
N VAL A 46 -0.85 -55.98 -25.63
CA VAL A 46 0.59 -56.16 -25.88
C VAL A 46 1.19 -57.20 -24.91
N PHE A 47 0.76 -57.22 -23.65
CA PHE A 47 1.14 -58.24 -22.66
C PHE A 47 0.74 -59.65 -23.09
N ASN A 48 -0.42 -59.79 -23.75
CA ASN A 48 -0.93 -61.06 -24.24
C ASN A 48 -0.37 -61.46 -25.62
N GLY A 49 0.57 -60.68 -26.18
CA GLY A 49 1.17 -60.98 -27.49
C GLY A 49 0.26 -60.72 -28.69
N ALA A 50 -0.78 -59.90 -28.53
CA ALA A 50 -1.72 -59.60 -29.61
C ALA A 50 -1.04 -58.82 -30.76
N PRO A 51 -1.46 -59.04 -32.02
CA PRO A 51 -0.98 -58.28 -33.17
C PRO A 51 -1.36 -56.80 -33.08
N TRP A 52 -0.69 -55.96 -33.88
CA TRP A 52 -0.90 -54.51 -33.84
C TRP A 52 -2.31 -54.03 -34.16
N GLN A 53 -3.05 -54.83 -34.94
CA GLN A 53 -4.44 -54.57 -35.29
C GLN A 53 -5.36 -54.55 -34.05
N ASP A 54 -4.99 -55.29 -32.99
CA ASP A 54 -5.81 -55.40 -31.79
C ASP A 54 -5.53 -54.28 -30.78
N TRP A 55 -4.29 -53.77 -30.73
CA TRP A 55 -3.91 -52.71 -29.79
C TRP A 55 -3.94 -51.29 -30.38
N ILE A 56 -4.03 -51.14 -31.70
CA ILE A 56 -4.10 -49.80 -32.34
C ILE A 56 -5.40 -49.06 -31.99
N THR A 57 -6.53 -49.76 -31.89
CA THR A 57 -7.82 -49.13 -31.57
C THR A 57 -7.80 -48.48 -30.18
N PRO A 58 -7.40 -49.18 -29.08
CA PRO A 58 -7.15 -48.52 -27.79
C PRO A 58 -6.13 -47.39 -27.86
N ALA A 59 -5.07 -47.50 -28.68
CA ALA A 59 -4.09 -46.41 -28.85
C ALA A 59 -4.75 -45.14 -29.38
N LEU A 60 -5.55 -45.27 -30.44
CA LEU A 60 -6.28 -44.15 -31.05
C LEU A 60 -7.33 -43.56 -30.10
N CYS A 61 -8.07 -44.42 -29.38
CA CYS A 61 -9.00 -43.97 -28.34
C CYS A 61 -8.28 -43.22 -27.21
N ALA A 62 -7.13 -43.70 -26.74
CA ALA A 62 -6.32 -43.01 -25.74
C ALA A 62 -5.86 -41.64 -26.25
N GLY A 63 -5.39 -41.54 -27.50
CA GLY A 63 -5.02 -40.28 -28.15
C GLY A 63 -6.19 -39.30 -28.27
N ALA A 64 -7.37 -39.79 -28.67
CA ALA A 64 -8.58 -38.98 -28.72
C ALA A 64 -8.99 -38.46 -27.33
N MET A 65 -8.88 -39.30 -26.29
CA MET A 65 -9.16 -38.89 -24.91
C MET A 65 -8.15 -37.86 -24.37
N VAL A 66 -6.87 -37.88 -24.78
CA VAL A 66 -5.90 -36.81 -24.48
C VAL A 66 -6.41 -35.47 -25.01
N LEU A 67 -6.83 -35.42 -26.27
CA LEU A 67 -7.27 -34.20 -26.93
C LEU A 67 -8.59 -33.68 -26.32
N LEU A 68 -9.55 -34.57 -26.10
CA LEU A 68 -10.84 -34.22 -25.49
C LEU A 68 -10.67 -33.68 -24.07
N ARG A 69 -9.81 -34.32 -23.27
CA ARG A 69 -9.48 -33.83 -21.93
C ARG A 69 -8.92 -32.41 -21.98
N ALA A 70 -7.92 -32.15 -22.82
CA ALA A 70 -7.30 -30.84 -22.94
C ALA A 70 -8.31 -29.78 -23.41
N LEU A 71 -9.20 -30.14 -24.33
CA LEU A 71 -10.28 -29.28 -24.81
C LEU A 71 -11.27 -28.92 -23.70
N PHE A 72 -11.79 -29.92 -22.97
CA PHE A 72 -12.72 -29.70 -21.87
C PHE A 72 -12.10 -28.90 -20.74
N ASP A 73 -10.84 -29.14 -20.39
CA ASP A 73 -10.17 -28.36 -19.35
C ASP A 73 -9.90 -26.90 -19.78
N HIS A 74 -9.57 -26.67 -21.06
CA HIS A 74 -9.47 -25.33 -21.63
C HIS A 74 -10.81 -24.58 -21.53
N TRP A 75 -11.89 -25.20 -22.02
CA TRP A 75 -13.22 -24.59 -21.97
C TRP A 75 -13.72 -24.38 -20.55
N ARG A 76 -13.49 -25.34 -19.65
CA ARG A 76 -13.76 -25.20 -18.21
C ARG A 76 -13.09 -23.94 -17.67
N THR A 77 -11.79 -23.80 -17.89
CA THR A 77 -10.99 -22.68 -17.38
C THR A 77 -11.45 -21.35 -17.98
N VAL A 78 -11.73 -21.31 -19.28
CA VAL A 78 -12.24 -20.11 -19.95
C VAL A 78 -13.61 -19.71 -19.42
N GLN A 79 -14.54 -20.66 -19.27
CA GLN A 79 -15.89 -20.42 -18.75
C GLN A 79 -15.86 -19.92 -17.30
N ALA A 80 -15.04 -20.54 -16.44
CA ALA A 80 -14.90 -20.16 -15.04
C ALA A 80 -14.31 -18.74 -14.90
N ASN A 81 -13.27 -18.41 -15.67
CA ASN A 81 -12.68 -17.06 -15.67
C ASN A 81 -13.64 -16.00 -16.22
N GLN A 82 -14.43 -16.29 -17.25
CA GLN A 82 -15.44 -15.36 -17.77
C GLN A 82 -16.55 -15.08 -16.75
N THR A 83 -17.06 -16.15 -16.12
CA THR A 83 -18.09 -16.04 -15.08
C THR A 83 -17.58 -15.20 -13.91
N SER A 84 -16.34 -15.47 -13.47
CA SER A 84 -15.69 -14.70 -12.41
C SER A 84 -15.52 -13.22 -12.76
N ALA A 85 -15.06 -12.92 -13.98
CA ALA A 85 -14.88 -11.55 -14.46
C ALA A 85 -16.19 -10.74 -14.49
N GLN A 86 -17.32 -11.38 -14.83
CA GLN A 86 -18.66 -10.75 -14.79
C GLN A 86 -19.13 -10.46 -13.37
N ILE A 87 -18.86 -11.36 -12.42
CA ILE A 87 -19.14 -11.14 -10.99
C ILE A 87 -18.35 -9.92 -10.48
N GLN A 88 -17.06 -9.84 -10.81
CA GLN A 88 -16.22 -8.72 -10.42
C GLN A 88 -16.73 -7.38 -10.98
N GLN A 89 -17.12 -7.35 -12.26
CA GLN A 89 -17.66 -6.13 -12.87
C GLN A 89 -18.96 -5.67 -12.20
N THR A 90 -19.85 -6.62 -11.89
CA THR A 90 -21.11 -6.32 -11.18
C THR A 90 -20.82 -5.84 -9.76
N LEU A 91 -19.86 -6.46 -9.07
CA LEU A 91 -19.46 -6.07 -7.72
C LEU A 91 -18.82 -4.68 -7.69
N ARG A 92 -17.97 -4.34 -8.67
CA ARG A 92 -17.39 -2.99 -8.82
C ARG A 92 -18.45 -1.91 -8.95
N GLY A 93 -19.49 -2.16 -9.76
CA GLY A 93 -20.62 -1.25 -9.88
C GLY A 93 -21.35 -1.07 -8.54
N LYS A 94 -21.66 -2.17 -7.84
CA LYS A 94 -22.32 -2.12 -6.52
C LYS A 94 -21.48 -1.42 -5.45
N LEU A 95 -20.17 -1.66 -5.44
CA LEU A 95 -19.25 -1.00 -4.50
C LEU A 95 -19.16 0.49 -4.81
N TYR A 96 -19.10 0.89 -6.08
CA TYR A 96 -19.16 2.29 -6.47
C TYR A 96 -20.47 2.95 -5.99
N ASP A 97 -21.61 2.31 -6.23
CA ASP A 97 -22.92 2.79 -5.79
C ASP A 97 -22.96 2.92 -4.26
N ARG A 98 -22.32 1.99 -3.54
CA ARG A 98 -22.22 2.04 -2.08
C ARG A 98 -21.33 3.17 -1.58
N ILE A 99 -20.18 3.41 -2.21
CA ILE A 99 -19.29 4.54 -1.90
C ILE A 99 -20.04 5.86 -2.04
N VAL A 100 -20.78 6.04 -3.14
CA VAL A 100 -21.60 7.23 -3.35
C VAL A 100 -22.71 7.34 -2.30
N ALA A 101 -23.38 6.23 -1.97
CA ALA A 101 -24.45 6.20 -0.96
C ALA A 101 -23.98 6.47 0.47
N LEU A 102 -22.73 6.14 0.82
CA LEU A 102 -22.15 6.46 2.13
C LEU A 102 -21.88 7.96 2.31
N GLY A 103 -21.62 8.66 1.21
CA GLY A 103 -21.43 10.11 1.16
C GLY A 103 -20.10 10.60 1.76
N PRO A 104 -19.73 11.87 1.50
CA PRO A 104 -18.43 12.43 1.91
C PRO A 104 -18.22 12.48 3.43
N ALA A 105 -19.28 12.69 4.21
CA ALA A 105 -19.21 12.75 5.68
C ALA A 105 -18.69 11.45 6.31
N TRP A 106 -19.06 10.29 5.75
CA TRP A 106 -18.55 9.00 6.24
C TRP A 106 -17.05 8.85 5.93
N PHE A 107 -16.61 9.27 4.74
CA PHE A 107 -15.21 9.19 4.32
C PHE A 107 -14.29 10.17 5.05
N ALA A 108 -14.81 11.31 5.52
CA ALA A 108 -14.03 12.26 6.32
C ALA A 108 -13.41 11.62 7.59
N ASN A 109 -14.03 10.55 8.10
CA ASN A 109 -13.60 9.82 9.30
C ASN A 109 -12.92 8.47 8.99
N GLN A 110 -12.62 8.17 7.74
CA GLN A 110 -12.09 6.87 7.31
C GLN A 110 -10.73 6.99 6.64
N ARG A 111 -9.91 5.93 6.71
CA ARG A 111 -8.67 5.82 5.95
C ARG A 111 -9.00 5.41 4.51
N THR A 112 -8.98 6.36 3.57
CA THR A 112 -9.28 6.15 2.14
C THR A 112 -8.46 5.01 1.51
N GLY A 113 -7.20 4.83 1.94
CA GLY A 113 -6.32 3.77 1.44
C GLY A 113 -6.83 2.36 1.71
N GLY A 114 -7.40 2.09 2.90
CA GLY A 114 -7.95 0.76 3.22
C GLY A 114 -9.17 0.40 2.38
N ILE A 115 -9.97 1.40 2.03
CA ILE A 115 -11.15 1.24 1.17
C ILE A 115 -10.71 1.04 -0.28
N MET A 116 -9.71 1.77 -0.74
CA MET A 116 -9.11 1.58 -2.06
C MET A 116 -8.56 0.16 -2.24
N LEU A 117 -7.81 -0.34 -1.26
CA LEU A 117 -7.34 -1.73 -1.23
C LEU A 117 -8.52 -2.71 -1.31
N THR A 118 -9.65 -2.41 -0.67
CA THR A 118 -10.85 -3.27 -0.71
C THR A 118 -11.53 -3.25 -2.08
N VAL A 119 -11.70 -2.08 -2.70
CA VAL A 119 -12.42 -1.89 -3.97
C VAL A 119 -11.62 -2.40 -5.17
N VAL A 120 -10.29 -2.26 -5.13
CA VAL A 120 -9.38 -2.71 -6.19
C VAL A 120 -8.89 -4.12 -5.90
N ASP A 121 -8.01 -4.28 -4.90
CA ASP A 121 -7.31 -5.55 -4.65
C ASP A 121 -8.24 -6.61 -4.06
N GLY A 122 -9.15 -6.22 -3.17
CA GLY A 122 -10.14 -7.13 -2.59
C GLY A 122 -11.01 -7.77 -3.66
N VAL A 123 -11.47 -6.99 -4.65
CA VAL A 123 -12.24 -7.51 -5.79
C VAL A 123 -11.39 -8.40 -6.69
N GLU A 124 -10.10 -8.09 -6.89
CA GLU A 124 -9.18 -8.95 -7.63
C GLU A 124 -8.96 -10.31 -6.95
N GLN A 125 -8.87 -10.36 -5.62
CA GLN A 125 -8.72 -11.61 -4.88
C GLN A 125 -9.94 -12.55 -5.06
N LEU A 126 -11.14 -11.99 -5.27
CA LEU A 126 -12.34 -12.77 -5.59
C LEU A 126 -12.28 -13.45 -6.97
N GLN A 127 -11.41 -13.00 -7.89
CA GLN A 127 -11.21 -13.64 -9.19
C GLN A 127 -10.88 -15.12 -9.01
N THR A 128 -9.94 -15.39 -8.11
CA THR A 128 -9.45 -16.75 -7.90
C THR A 128 -10.46 -17.60 -7.14
N PHE A 129 -11.22 -16.99 -6.24
CA PHE A 129 -12.26 -17.65 -5.48
C PHE A 129 -13.35 -18.22 -6.41
N PHE A 130 -13.93 -17.38 -7.27
CA PHE A 130 -15.00 -17.80 -8.18
C PHE A 130 -14.49 -18.52 -9.43
N GLY A 131 -13.31 -18.15 -9.95
CA GLY A 131 -12.76 -18.69 -11.19
C GLY A 131 -12.00 -20.02 -11.04
N GLN A 132 -11.49 -20.34 -9.85
CA GLN A 132 -10.68 -21.55 -9.64
C GLN A 132 -11.15 -22.35 -8.42
N TYR A 133 -11.20 -21.71 -7.24
CA TYR A 133 -11.43 -22.42 -5.98
C TYR A 133 -12.80 -23.12 -5.91
N LEU A 134 -13.88 -22.37 -6.13
CA LEU A 134 -15.24 -22.91 -5.98
C LEU A 134 -15.57 -24.01 -7.01
N PRO A 135 -15.26 -23.86 -8.32
CA PRO A 135 -15.40 -24.96 -9.27
C PRO A 135 -14.57 -26.18 -8.89
N GLN A 136 -13.33 -25.99 -8.43
CA GLN A 136 -12.45 -27.08 -8.05
C GLN A 136 -12.93 -27.82 -6.80
N VAL A 137 -13.53 -27.11 -5.83
CA VAL A 137 -14.19 -27.73 -4.67
C VAL A 137 -15.29 -28.69 -5.11
N ALA A 138 -16.16 -28.26 -6.04
CA ALA A 138 -17.24 -29.10 -6.53
C ALA A 138 -16.71 -30.33 -7.29
N ILE A 139 -15.72 -30.14 -8.16
CA ILE A 139 -15.08 -31.24 -8.91
C ILE A 139 -14.39 -32.23 -7.95
N ALA A 140 -13.63 -31.74 -6.97
CA ALA A 140 -12.92 -32.58 -6.01
C ALA A 140 -13.85 -33.32 -5.04
N ALA A 141 -15.02 -32.77 -4.73
CA ALA A 141 -16.04 -33.46 -3.94
C ALA A 141 -16.73 -34.59 -4.73
N ALA A 142 -16.96 -34.38 -6.03
CA ALA A 142 -17.57 -35.39 -6.90
C ALA A 142 -16.57 -36.45 -7.40
N ALA A 143 -15.28 -36.11 -7.51
CA ALA A 143 -14.25 -36.96 -8.08
C ALA A 143 -14.14 -38.35 -7.41
N PRO A 144 -14.07 -38.50 -6.08
CA PRO A 144 -13.96 -39.81 -5.44
C PRO A 144 -15.07 -40.78 -5.83
N PHE A 145 -16.30 -40.28 -5.95
CA PHE A 145 -17.47 -41.07 -6.33
C PHE A 145 -17.49 -41.41 -7.82
N ALA A 146 -17.12 -40.45 -8.68
CA ALA A 146 -16.99 -40.69 -10.12
C ALA A 146 -15.92 -41.74 -10.42
N ILE A 147 -14.79 -41.66 -9.71
CA ILE A 147 -13.70 -42.62 -9.81
C ILE A 147 -14.13 -44.00 -9.33
N PHE A 148 -14.79 -44.07 -8.17
CA PHE A 148 -15.35 -45.32 -7.66
C PHE A 148 -16.29 -45.95 -8.68
N ALA A 149 -17.23 -45.18 -9.24
CA ALA A 149 -18.19 -45.68 -10.23
C ALA A 149 -17.52 -46.27 -11.48
N VAL A 150 -16.39 -45.70 -11.93
CA VAL A 150 -15.65 -46.24 -13.08
C VAL A 150 -14.84 -47.47 -12.69
N ILE A 151 -14.06 -47.44 -11.60
CA ILE A 151 -13.16 -48.55 -11.24
C ILE A 151 -13.94 -49.77 -10.75
N ALA A 152 -15.08 -49.57 -10.08
CA ALA A 152 -15.96 -50.63 -9.61
C ALA A 152 -16.47 -51.55 -10.74
N PHE A 153 -16.48 -51.06 -11.98
CA PHE A 153 -16.80 -51.89 -13.16
C PHE A 153 -15.82 -53.05 -13.35
N TRP A 154 -14.53 -52.84 -13.04
CA TRP A 154 -13.51 -53.89 -13.12
C TRP A 154 -13.29 -54.58 -11.78
N ASP A 155 -13.21 -53.82 -10.68
CA ASP A 155 -12.98 -54.39 -9.36
C ASP A 155 -13.50 -53.53 -8.20
N VAL A 156 -14.51 -54.02 -7.47
CA VAL A 156 -15.16 -53.27 -6.38
C VAL A 156 -14.25 -53.09 -5.15
N PRO A 157 -13.58 -54.13 -4.60
CA PRO A 157 -12.65 -53.96 -3.47
C PRO A 157 -11.51 -52.97 -3.73
N THR A 158 -10.87 -53.04 -4.89
CA THR A 158 -9.83 -52.05 -5.26
C THR A 158 -10.42 -50.64 -5.38
N ALA A 159 -11.63 -50.50 -5.95
CA ALA A 159 -12.33 -49.21 -6.00
C ALA A 159 -12.64 -48.64 -4.59
N LEU A 160 -13.02 -49.48 -3.62
CA LEU A 160 -13.26 -49.08 -2.23
C LEU A 160 -11.99 -48.54 -1.56
N VAL A 161 -10.83 -49.15 -1.82
CA VAL A 161 -9.54 -48.64 -1.31
C VAL A 161 -9.25 -47.25 -1.87
N PHE A 162 -9.45 -47.03 -3.18
CA PHE A 162 -9.30 -45.70 -3.77
C PHE A 162 -10.28 -44.68 -3.19
N LEU A 163 -11.54 -45.07 -2.98
CA LEU A 163 -12.54 -44.20 -2.37
C LEU A 163 -12.12 -43.79 -0.95
N ALA A 164 -11.72 -44.76 -0.12
CA ALA A 164 -11.26 -44.49 1.25
C ALA A 164 -10.03 -43.58 1.29
N ALA A 165 -9.04 -43.85 0.44
CA ALA A 165 -7.84 -43.02 0.31
C ALA A 165 -8.16 -41.60 -0.20
N ALA A 166 -9.07 -41.48 -1.18
CA ALA A 166 -9.49 -40.19 -1.74
C ALA A 166 -10.26 -39.36 -0.70
N LEU A 167 -11.13 -39.99 0.08
CA LEU A 167 -11.81 -39.33 1.20
C LEU A 167 -10.82 -38.92 2.29
N PHE A 168 -9.85 -39.77 2.64
CA PHE A 168 -8.80 -39.41 3.60
C PHE A 168 -7.96 -38.22 3.11
N ALA A 169 -7.53 -38.23 1.84
CA ALA A 169 -6.79 -37.13 1.23
C ALA A 169 -7.61 -35.83 1.12
N LEU A 170 -8.94 -35.92 0.99
CA LEU A 170 -9.85 -34.77 0.95
C LEU A 170 -10.12 -34.18 2.35
N PHE A 171 -10.45 -35.03 3.31
CA PHE A 171 -10.97 -34.63 4.63
C PHE A 171 -9.87 -34.55 5.71
N GLY A 172 -8.80 -35.33 5.61
CA GLY A 172 -7.68 -35.33 6.56
C GLY A 172 -7.04 -33.95 6.77
N PRO A 173 -6.67 -33.21 5.69
CA PRO A 173 -6.14 -31.85 5.78
C PRO A 173 -7.08 -30.85 6.47
N MET A 174 -8.39 -31.04 6.32
CA MET A 174 -9.40 -30.10 6.83
C MET A 174 -9.50 -30.13 8.36
N ALA A 175 -9.33 -31.29 8.98
CA ALA A 175 -9.36 -31.44 10.43
C ALA A 175 -8.23 -30.63 11.10
N VAL A 176 -7.03 -30.64 10.51
CA VAL A 176 -5.87 -29.88 11.01
C VAL A 176 -6.07 -28.37 10.79
N HIS A 177 -6.62 -27.95 9.65
CA HIS A 177 -6.83 -26.53 9.35
C HIS A 177 -7.88 -25.84 10.24
N MET A 178 -8.87 -26.56 10.78
CA MET A 178 -9.85 -25.96 11.70
C MET A 178 -9.20 -25.42 12.99
N LEU A 179 -8.05 -25.98 13.39
CA LEU A 179 -7.30 -25.55 14.57
C LEU A 179 -6.44 -24.30 14.31
N ASP A 180 -6.13 -24.00 13.04
CA ASP A 180 -5.09 -23.03 12.65
C ASP A 180 -5.63 -21.67 12.15
N ARG A 181 -6.96 -21.55 11.93
CA ARG A 181 -7.58 -20.31 11.41
C ARG A 181 -7.25 -19.07 12.27
N ARG A 182 -7.16 -19.23 13.59
CA ARG A 182 -6.78 -18.15 14.51
C ARG A 182 -5.32 -17.73 14.36
N ALA A 183 -4.42 -18.68 14.18
CA ALA A 183 -2.99 -18.41 14.06
C ALA A 183 -2.65 -17.78 12.69
N SER A 184 -3.32 -18.18 11.61
CA SER A 184 -3.23 -17.50 10.31
C SER A 184 -3.68 -16.04 10.38
N GLN A 185 -4.77 -15.72 11.08
CA GLN A 185 -5.19 -14.33 11.31
C GLN A 185 -4.22 -13.55 12.19
N ALA A 186 -3.62 -14.20 13.20
CA ALA A 186 -2.61 -13.58 14.06
C ALA A 186 -1.35 -13.23 13.26
N ARG A 187 -0.92 -14.08 12.31
CA ARG A 187 0.19 -13.79 11.39
C ARG A 187 -0.06 -12.52 10.57
N THR A 188 -1.23 -12.40 9.93
CA THR A 188 -1.52 -11.21 9.10
C THR A 188 -1.51 -9.93 9.93
N ARG A 189 -2.01 -9.97 11.17
CA ARG A 189 -1.94 -8.84 12.10
C ARG A 189 -0.50 -8.48 12.47
N ALA A 190 0.31 -9.48 12.84
CA ALA A 190 1.71 -9.26 13.20
C ALA A 190 2.55 -8.67 12.05
N LEU A 191 2.28 -9.05 10.79
CA LEU A 191 2.93 -8.46 9.63
C LEU A 191 2.54 -6.99 9.43
N ASN A 192 1.26 -6.66 9.59
CA ASN A 192 0.78 -5.28 9.50
C ASN A 192 1.39 -4.42 10.62
N GLU A 193 1.40 -4.91 11.86
CA GLU A 193 2.01 -4.23 13.00
C GLU A 193 3.51 -3.98 12.79
N PHE A 194 4.25 -4.96 12.25
CA PHE A 194 5.66 -4.78 11.88
C PHE A 194 5.82 -3.69 10.80
N GLY A 195 4.96 -3.67 9.79
CA GLY A 195 4.98 -2.64 8.74
C GLY A 195 4.71 -1.24 9.30
N GLU A 196 3.78 -1.11 10.25
CA GLU A 196 3.49 0.13 10.97
C GLU A 196 4.69 0.59 11.83
N ASP A 197 5.30 -0.30 12.62
CA ASP A 197 6.49 0.03 13.41
C ASP A 197 7.68 0.43 12.52
N PHE A 198 7.85 -0.26 11.39
CA PHE A 198 8.92 0.03 10.42
C PHE A 198 8.70 1.41 9.79
N LEU A 199 7.46 1.73 9.40
CA LEU A 199 7.11 3.05 8.86
C LEU A 199 7.40 4.15 9.87
N ASP A 200 6.95 3.97 11.12
CA ASP A 200 7.14 4.94 12.20
C ASP A 200 8.64 5.15 12.48
N ALA A 201 9.43 4.06 12.43
CA ALA A 201 10.88 4.12 12.56
C ALA A 201 11.53 4.91 11.41
N VAL A 202 11.19 4.61 10.15
CA VAL A 202 11.78 5.26 8.97
C VAL A 202 11.41 6.74 8.90
N GLN A 203 10.16 7.10 9.20
CA GLN A 203 9.74 8.49 9.21
C GLN A 203 10.33 9.28 10.38
N GLY A 204 10.44 8.65 11.56
CA GLY A 204 11.05 9.22 12.74
C GLY A 204 12.58 9.09 12.81
N LEU A 205 13.23 8.47 11.81
CA LEU A 205 14.67 8.19 11.82
C LEU A 205 15.54 9.44 12.02
N PRO A 206 15.24 10.61 11.40
CA PRO A 206 15.98 11.84 11.68
C PRO A 206 15.92 12.23 13.16
N THR A 207 14.75 12.08 13.80
CA THR A 207 14.55 12.31 15.23
C THR A 207 15.31 11.28 16.07
N LEU A 208 15.19 9.97 15.74
CA LEU A 208 15.94 8.91 16.41
C LEU A 208 17.45 9.18 16.36
N LYS A 209 17.98 9.62 15.21
CA LYS A 209 19.38 10.00 15.05
C LYS A 209 19.76 11.21 15.89
N SER A 210 18.95 12.27 15.90
CA SER A 210 19.24 13.44 16.71
C SER A 210 19.32 13.13 18.21
N TYR A 211 18.67 12.05 18.67
CA TYR A 211 18.72 11.59 20.07
C TYR A 211 19.61 10.35 20.30
N GLY A 212 20.36 9.89 19.31
CA GLY A 212 21.24 8.70 19.44
C GLY A 212 20.50 7.36 19.62
N GLN A 213 19.21 7.30 19.27
CA GLN A 213 18.35 6.12 19.52
C GLN A 213 18.19 5.19 18.30
N GLY A 214 18.79 5.51 17.14
CA GLY A 214 18.63 4.74 15.90
C GLY A 214 18.96 3.24 16.04
N LYS A 215 20.11 2.92 16.66
CA LYS A 215 20.58 1.53 16.90
C LYS A 215 19.70 0.78 17.92
N THR A 216 19.24 1.45 18.98
CA THR A 216 18.36 0.85 20.00
C THR A 216 17.01 0.48 19.42
N TRP A 217 16.43 1.38 18.61
CA TRP A 217 15.20 1.08 17.88
C TRP A 217 15.39 -0.06 16.88
N GLY A 218 16.54 -0.10 16.19
CA GLY A 218 16.90 -1.21 15.30
C GLY A 218 16.92 -2.57 15.99
N ARG A 219 17.45 -2.65 17.23
CA ARG A 219 17.40 -3.88 18.05
C ARG A 219 15.97 -4.31 18.39
N ARG A 220 15.08 -3.35 18.73
CA ARG A 220 13.65 -3.62 18.97
C ARG A 220 12.98 -4.18 17.72
N LEU A 221 13.23 -3.57 16.57
CA LEU A 221 12.69 -3.97 15.28
C LEU A 221 13.24 -5.34 14.84
N ALA A 222 14.52 -5.62 15.11
CA ALA A 222 15.14 -6.92 14.85
C ALA A 222 14.50 -8.05 15.67
N ALA A 223 14.20 -7.81 16.95
CA ALA A 223 13.48 -8.77 17.78
C ALA A 223 12.06 -9.04 17.23
N ARG A 224 11.34 -7.99 16.82
CA ARG A 224 10.03 -8.14 16.16
C ARG A 224 10.12 -8.88 14.84
N ALA A 225 11.12 -8.59 13.99
CA ALA A 225 11.32 -9.26 12.71
C ALA A 225 11.58 -10.77 12.88
N ARG A 226 12.41 -11.16 13.86
CA ARG A 226 12.67 -12.56 14.20
C ARG A 226 11.41 -13.25 14.74
N SER A 227 10.71 -12.63 15.69
CA SER A 227 9.45 -13.16 16.22
C SER A 227 8.38 -13.34 15.13
N LEU A 228 8.26 -12.37 14.22
CA LEU A 228 7.36 -12.45 13.07
C LEU A 228 7.72 -13.64 12.16
N SER A 229 9.02 -13.83 11.89
CA SER A 229 9.53 -14.95 11.11
C SER A 229 9.22 -16.30 11.78
N ASP A 230 9.53 -16.46 13.06
CA ASP A 230 9.31 -17.71 13.81
C ASP A 230 7.82 -18.06 13.89
N ASN A 231 6.97 -17.09 14.21
CA ASN A 231 5.52 -17.27 14.26
C ASN A 231 4.95 -17.60 12.88
N THR A 232 5.44 -16.93 11.82
CA THR A 232 5.01 -17.22 10.45
C THR A 232 5.40 -18.63 10.02
N PHE A 233 6.63 -19.03 10.32
CA PHE A 233 7.13 -20.37 10.03
C PHE A 233 6.34 -21.44 10.78
N TRP A 234 5.99 -21.22 12.05
CA TRP A 234 5.17 -22.16 12.81
C TRP A 234 3.78 -22.36 12.18
N VAL A 235 3.08 -21.28 11.84
CA VAL A 235 1.77 -21.34 11.16
C VAL A 235 1.89 -22.07 9.82
N LEU A 236 2.94 -21.77 9.05
CA LEU A 236 3.17 -22.45 7.78
C LEU A 236 3.56 -23.92 7.95
N SER A 237 4.29 -24.29 9.00
CA SER A 237 4.65 -25.68 9.29
C SER A 237 3.41 -26.55 9.50
N VAL A 238 2.37 -26.01 10.18
CA VAL A 238 1.06 -26.66 10.29
C VAL A 238 0.42 -26.83 8.91
N SER A 239 0.47 -25.81 8.06
CA SER A 239 -0.01 -25.90 6.67
C SER A 239 0.85 -26.82 5.78
N LEU A 240 2.13 -27.03 6.08
CA LEU A 240 2.98 -27.99 5.38
C LEU A 240 2.65 -29.42 5.81
N LEU A 241 2.28 -29.63 7.08
CA LEU A 241 1.80 -30.92 7.55
C LEU A 241 0.53 -31.37 6.83
N THR A 242 -0.41 -30.46 6.57
CA THR A 242 -1.63 -30.79 5.81
C THR A 242 -1.33 -31.25 4.38
N ARG A 243 -0.27 -30.71 3.77
CA ARG A 243 0.29 -31.20 2.50
C ARG A 243 0.81 -32.63 2.64
N GLY A 244 1.63 -32.90 3.66
CA GLY A 244 2.19 -34.23 3.94
C GLY A 244 1.12 -35.30 4.15
N ILE A 245 0.05 -34.99 4.88
CA ILE A 245 -1.10 -35.90 5.10
C ILE A 245 -1.79 -36.23 3.76
N SER A 246 -1.99 -35.23 2.91
CA SER A 246 -2.62 -35.42 1.59
C SER A 246 -1.77 -36.33 0.70
N ASP A 247 -0.47 -36.04 0.60
CA ASP A 247 0.44 -36.81 -0.26
C ASP A 247 0.62 -38.24 0.25
N LEU A 248 0.62 -38.43 1.58
CA LEU A 248 0.60 -39.75 2.20
C LEU A 248 -0.67 -40.51 1.81
N GLY A 249 -1.84 -39.89 1.93
CA GLY A 249 -3.12 -40.49 1.55
C GLY A 249 -3.16 -40.94 0.09
N VAL A 250 -2.63 -40.11 -0.82
CA VAL A 250 -2.54 -40.40 -2.25
C VAL A 250 -1.57 -41.54 -2.54
N ALA A 251 -0.32 -41.43 -2.06
CA ALA A 251 0.73 -42.40 -2.36
C ALA A 251 0.44 -43.76 -1.71
N LEU A 252 0.04 -43.77 -0.43
CA LEU A 252 -0.31 -44.99 0.29
C LEU A 252 -1.59 -45.61 -0.24
N GLY A 253 -2.59 -44.80 -0.59
CA GLY A 253 -3.82 -45.27 -1.22
C GLY A 253 -3.57 -46.00 -2.53
N ALA A 254 -2.73 -45.42 -3.40
CA ALA A 254 -2.32 -46.07 -4.66
C ALA A 254 -1.55 -47.37 -4.40
N ALA A 255 -0.61 -47.36 -3.44
CA ALA A 255 0.17 -48.55 -3.07
C ALA A 255 -0.70 -49.69 -2.52
N LEU A 256 -1.65 -49.38 -1.64
CA LEU A 256 -2.59 -50.35 -1.07
C LEU A 256 -3.55 -50.91 -2.12
N ALA A 257 -4.09 -50.05 -3.00
CA ALA A 257 -4.96 -50.48 -4.08
C ALA A 257 -4.25 -51.43 -5.04
N LEU A 258 -2.99 -51.13 -5.39
CA LEU A 258 -2.18 -51.98 -6.25
C LEU A 258 -1.74 -53.28 -5.57
N THR A 259 -1.43 -53.23 -4.27
CA THR A 259 -1.10 -54.43 -3.49
C THR A 259 -2.29 -55.37 -3.41
N LEU A 260 -3.48 -54.83 -3.11
CA LEU A 260 -4.72 -55.60 -3.10
C LEU A 260 -5.04 -56.17 -4.49
N GLY A 261 -4.96 -55.35 -5.54
CA GLY A 261 -5.18 -55.78 -6.91
C GLY A 261 -4.22 -56.89 -7.33
N ALA A 262 -2.93 -56.77 -7.00
CA ALA A 262 -1.91 -57.78 -7.26
C ALA A 262 -2.23 -59.13 -6.60
N TRP A 263 -2.63 -59.10 -5.32
CA TRP A 263 -3.02 -60.31 -4.60
C TRP A 263 -4.26 -60.97 -5.21
N ARG A 264 -5.23 -60.15 -5.64
CA ARG A 264 -6.46 -60.65 -6.27
C ARG A 264 -6.27 -61.20 -7.67
N VAL A 265 -5.34 -60.64 -8.46
CA VAL A 265 -4.94 -61.25 -9.73
C VAL A 265 -4.26 -62.59 -9.47
N ALA A 266 -3.38 -62.69 -8.47
CA ALA A 266 -2.74 -63.95 -8.10
C ALA A 266 -3.74 -65.01 -7.60
N ALA A 267 -4.81 -64.58 -6.94
CA ALA A 267 -5.91 -65.45 -6.50
C ALA A 267 -6.89 -65.83 -7.64
N GLY A 268 -6.80 -65.19 -8.82
CA GLY A 268 -7.70 -65.41 -9.95
C GLY A 268 -9.00 -64.60 -9.90
N ASP A 269 -9.17 -63.73 -8.90
CA ASP A 269 -10.37 -62.91 -8.68
C ASP A 269 -10.42 -61.64 -9.54
N MET A 270 -9.30 -61.25 -10.16
CA MET A 270 -9.13 -60.02 -10.92
C MET A 270 -8.29 -60.27 -12.18
N SER A 271 -8.60 -59.60 -13.30
CA SER A 271 -7.81 -59.73 -14.53
C SER A 271 -6.55 -58.87 -14.52
N VAL A 272 -5.50 -59.31 -15.24
CA VAL A 272 -4.27 -58.51 -15.45
C VAL A 272 -4.58 -57.19 -16.16
N GLU A 273 -5.57 -57.17 -17.06
CA GLU A 273 -6.06 -55.94 -17.70
C GLU A 273 -6.60 -54.95 -16.66
N ALA A 274 -7.44 -55.40 -15.74
CA ALA A 274 -7.96 -54.56 -14.67
C ALA A 274 -6.83 -53.98 -13.81
N LEU A 275 -5.79 -54.78 -13.53
CA LEU A 275 -4.64 -54.33 -12.74
C LEU A 275 -3.80 -53.29 -13.49
N LEU A 276 -3.61 -53.45 -14.80
CA LEU A 276 -2.95 -52.46 -15.66
C LEU A 276 -3.74 -51.15 -15.75
N ILE A 277 -5.07 -51.23 -15.83
CA ILE A 277 -5.95 -50.05 -15.80
C ILE A 277 -5.81 -49.32 -14.46
N VAL A 278 -5.85 -50.04 -13.35
CA VAL A 278 -5.64 -49.49 -12.00
C VAL A 278 -4.27 -48.82 -11.87
N LEU A 279 -3.21 -49.47 -12.38
CA LEU A 279 -1.85 -48.94 -12.38
C LEU A 279 -1.76 -47.62 -13.15
N MET A 280 -2.32 -47.56 -14.35
CA MET A 280 -2.29 -46.36 -15.19
C MET A 280 -3.15 -45.23 -14.62
N ALA A 281 -4.34 -45.56 -14.11
CA ALA A 281 -5.29 -44.59 -13.56
C ALA A 281 -4.85 -43.99 -12.21
N GLY A 282 -3.99 -44.68 -11.45
CA GLY A 282 -3.52 -44.27 -10.11
C GLY A 282 -3.05 -42.82 -10.02
N THR A 283 -2.36 -42.31 -11.05
CA THR A 283 -1.86 -40.92 -11.07
C THR A 283 -2.95 -39.87 -11.33
N GLU A 284 -4.06 -40.26 -11.92
CA GLU A 284 -5.15 -39.36 -12.34
C GLU A 284 -6.29 -39.29 -11.33
N ILE A 285 -6.56 -40.43 -10.68
CA ILE A 285 -7.57 -40.60 -9.64
C ILE A 285 -7.45 -39.52 -8.56
N PHE A 286 -6.22 -39.23 -8.13
CA PHE A 286 -5.99 -38.26 -7.07
C PHE A 286 -5.72 -36.84 -7.55
N ARG A 287 -5.72 -36.57 -8.87
CA ARG A 287 -5.40 -35.25 -9.42
C ARG A 287 -6.37 -34.16 -8.93
N PRO A 288 -7.71 -34.34 -8.96
CA PRO A 288 -8.63 -33.29 -8.52
C PRO A 288 -8.42 -32.84 -7.07
N LEU A 289 -8.01 -33.76 -6.20
CA LEU A 289 -7.69 -33.51 -4.79
C LEU A 289 -6.39 -32.69 -4.67
N ARG A 290 -5.37 -33.06 -5.45
CA ARG A 290 -4.10 -32.32 -5.52
C ARG A 290 -4.30 -30.90 -6.07
N ASP A 291 -5.15 -30.75 -7.08
CA ASP A 291 -5.49 -29.47 -7.68
C ASP A 291 -6.28 -28.59 -6.69
N LEU A 292 -7.27 -29.15 -5.97
CA LEU A 292 -7.97 -28.44 -4.91
C LEU A 292 -6.99 -27.92 -3.85
N ARG A 293 -6.07 -28.77 -3.41
CA ARG A 293 -5.02 -28.38 -2.45
C ARG A 293 -4.22 -27.18 -2.94
N SER A 294 -3.84 -27.15 -4.23
CA SER A 294 -3.06 -26.04 -4.80
C SER A 294 -3.79 -24.69 -4.79
N VAL A 295 -5.13 -24.70 -4.75
CA VAL A 295 -5.96 -23.48 -4.75
C VAL A 295 -6.59 -23.15 -3.40
N LEU A 296 -6.40 -23.97 -2.36
CA LEU A 296 -6.94 -23.74 -1.01
C LEU A 296 -6.52 -22.38 -0.44
N HIS A 297 -5.22 -22.05 -0.51
CA HIS A 297 -4.70 -20.79 0.01
C HIS A 297 -5.29 -19.57 -0.71
N ARG A 298 -5.42 -19.66 -2.04
CA ARG A 298 -6.05 -18.59 -2.83
C ARG A 298 -7.54 -18.42 -2.51
N GLY A 299 -8.23 -19.52 -2.18
CA GLY A 299 -9.59 -19.48 -1.66
C GLY A 299 -9.71 -18.74 -0.33
N MET A 300 -8.74 -18.90 0.58
CA MET A 300 -8.70 -18.16 1.86
C MET A 300 -8.51 -16.67 1.66
N LEU A 301 -7.61 -16.25 0.76
CA LEU A 301 -7.41 -14.84 0.42
C LEU A 301 -8.72 -14.21 -0.10
N GLY A 302 -9.43 -14.90 -1.00
CA GLY A 302 -10.74 -14.45 -1.48
C GLY A 302 -11.78 -14.28 -0.36
N GLN A 303 -11.80 -15.18 0.64
CA GLN A 303 -12.66 -15.01 1.81
C GLN A 303 -12.24 -13.85 2.70
N SER A 304 -10.94 -13.65 2.91
CA SER A 304 -10.43 -12.52 3.69
C SER A 304 -10.83 -11.19 3.05
N ALA A 305 -10.68 -11.07 1.73
CA ALA A 305 -11.16 -9.91 0.98
C ALA A 305 -12.68 -9.71 1.09
N ALA A 306 -13.45 -10.81 1.07
CA ALA A 306 -14.90 -10.75 1.22
C ALA A 306 -15.35 -10.14 2.56
N VAL A 307 -14.59 -10.34 3.64
CA VAL A 307 -14.89 -9.71 4.94
C VAL A 307 -14.83 -8.18 4.82
N SER A 308 -13.78 -7.61 4.24
CA SER A 308 -13.65 -6.17 4.04
C SER A 308 -14.70 -5.63 3.06
N ILE A 309 -15.00 -6.37 1.99
CA ILE A 309 -16.05 -6.03 1.03
C ILE A 309 -17.42 -6.01 1.72
N HIS A 310 -17.74 -7.02 2.52
CA HIS A 310 -18.99 -7.06 3.29
C HIS A 310 -19.06 -5.94 4.32
N ALA A 311 -17.96 -5.63 5.01
CA ALA A 311 -17.91 -4.51 5.95
C ALA A 311 -18.23 -3.17 5.26
N LEU A 312 -17.70 -2.94 4.05
CA LEU A 312 -18.02 -1.75 3.26
C LEU A 312 -19.46 -1.77 2.73
N MET A 313 -19.96 -2.92 2.31
CA MET A 313 -21.35 -3.08 1.86
C MET A 313 -22.35 -2.85 3.01
N ASP A 314 -22.04 -3.31 4.22
CA ASP A 314 -22.89 -3.21 5.40
C ASP A 314 -22.75 -1.85 6.12
N ALA A 315 -21.68 -1.10 5.84
CA ALA A 315 -21.45 0.23 6.43
C ALA A 315 -22.67 1.14 6.25
N GLN A 316 -23.10 1.81 7.30
CA GLN A 316 -24.26 2.70 7.24
C GLN A 316 -23.82 4.13 6.92
N ALA A 317 -24.60 4.82 6.09
CA ALA A 317 -24.39 6.24 5.83
C ALA A 317 -24.70 7.04 7.10
N LEU A 318 -23.92 8.11 7.33
CA LEU A 318 -24.19 9.05 8.44
C LEU A 318 -25.41 9.94 8.15
N THR A 319 -25.89 9.92 6.91
CA THR A 319 -27.04 10.67 6.41
C THR A 319 -28.20 9.69 6.13
N PRO A 320 -29.31 9.72 6.89
CA PRO A 320 -30.49 8.95 6.53
C PRO A 320 -31.05 9.41 5.18
N ALA A 321 -31.48 8.47 4.34
CA ALA A 321 -32.18 8.78 3.10
C ALA A 321 -33.52 9.47 3.42
N PRO A 322 -33.94 10.51 2.66
CA PRO A 322 -35.22 11.16 2.88
C PRO A 322 -36.37 10.15 2.72
N ILE A 323 -37.27 10.12 3.72
CA ILE A 323 -38.41 9.17 3.78
C ILE A 323 -39.41 9.46 2.63
N VAL A 324 -39.54 10.73 2.22
CA VAL A 324 -40.29 11.20 1.06
C VAL A 324 -39.56 12.42 0.50
N ALA A 325 -39.03 12.34 -0.73
CA ALA A 325 -38.40 13.49 -1.38
C ALA A 325 -39.47 14.35 -2.09
N SER A 326 -39.60 15.61 -1.69
CA SER A 326 -40.47 16.58 -2.36
C SER A 326 -39.73 17.25 -3.52
N ARG A 327 -40.40 17.34 -4.69
CA ARG A 327 -39.96 18.20 -5.79
C ARG A 327 -40.83 19.48 -5.75
N PRO A 328 -40.24 20.66 -5.55
CA PRO A 328 -41.00 21.90 -5.56
C PRO A 328 -41.61 22.15 -6.95
N ALA A 329 -42.81 22.73 -6.98
CA ALA A 329 -43.53 23.04 -8.23
C ALA A 329 -42.94 24.22 -9.03
N GLY A 330 -41.93 24.93 -8.50
CA GLY A 330 -41.31 26.11 -9.11
C GLY A 330 -39.87 26.36 -8.63
N LYS A 331 -39.25 27.45 -9.10
CA LYS A 331 -37.89 27.85 -8.66
C LYS A 331 -37.91 28.26 -7.19
N LEU A 332 -36.99 27.69 -6.40
CA LEU A 332 -36.80 28.06 -5.01
C LEU A 332 -36.26 29.50 -4.92
N ALA A 333 -36.78 30.28 -3.97
CA ALA A 333 -36.15 31.55 -3.63
C ALA A 333 -34.74 31.29 -3.06
N PRO A 334 -33.73 32.10 -3.38
CA PRO A 334 -32.36 31.88 -2.92
C PRO A 334 -32.17 32.40 -1.49
N THR A 335 -32.98 31.91 -0.56
CA THR A 335 -32.92 32.21 0.87
C THR A 335 -32.42 30.98 1.64
N ILE A 336 -31.69 31.22 2.74
CA ILE A 336 -31.19 30.17 3.65
C ILE A 336 -31.72 30.47 5.04
N GLU A 337 -32.22 29.46 5.75
CA GLU A 337 -32.70 29.58 7.12
C GLU A 337 -32.18 28.41 7.96
N PHE A 338 -31.55 28.70 9.09
CA PHE A 338 -31.23 27.77 10.17
C PHE A 338 -32.11 28.13 11.35
N ASP A 339 -32.88 27.16 11.85
CA ASP A 339 -33.81 27.32 12.97
C ASP A 339 -33.49 26.31 14.08
N GLN A 340 -32.97 26.81 15.21
CA GLN A 340 -32.65 26.04 16.42
C GLN A 340 -31.80 24.77 16.16
N VAL A 341 -30.85 24.86 15.23
CA VAL A 341 -30.08 23.70 14.79
C VAL A 341 -29.07 23.25 15.84
N ALA A 342 -29.20 22.00 16.29
CA ALA A 342 -28.23 21.33 17.14
C ALA A 342 -27.54 20.22 16.37
N PHE A 343 -26.20 20.22 16.39
CA PHE A 343 -25.42 19.18 15.73
C PHE A 343 -24.16 18.75 16.49
N SER A 344 -23.88 17.45 16.54
CA SER A 344 -22.67 16.87 17.15
C SER A 344 -22.11 15.73 16.29
N TYR A 345 -20.80 15.73 16.01
CA TYR A 345 -20.13 14.61 15.34
C TYR A 345 -19.88 13.42 16.28
N THR A 346 -19.56 13.72 17.54
CA THR A 346 -19.45 12.74 18.62
C THR A 346 -20.31 13.20 19.80
N PRO A 347 -20.85 12.27 20.61
CA PRO A 347 -21.71 12.62 21.74
C PRO A 347 -21.05 13.60 22.73
N GLU A 348 -19.73 13.51 22.87
CA GLU A 348 -18.93 14.25 23.86
C GLU A 348 -18.60 15.69 23.43
N ARG A 349 -18.72 16.03 22.14
CA ARG A 349 -18.33 17.34 21.59
C ARG A 349 -19.37 17.90 20.62
N PRO A 350 -20.31 18.72 21.11
CA PRO A 350 -21.29 19.38 20.25
C PRO A 350 -20.64 20.43 19.35
N ALA A 351 -20.97 20.38 18.05
CA ALA A 351 -20.52 21.35 17.06
C ALA A 351 -21.44 22.57 16.99
N HIS A 352 -22.76 22.38 17.17
CA HIS A 352 -23.76 23.44 17.25
C HIS A 352 -24.80 23.16 18.32
N GLN A 353 -25.27 24.20 19.01
CA GLN A 353 -26.25 24.10 20.09
C GLN A 353 -27.32 25.19 19.95
N GLY A 354 -28.33 24.97 19.10
CA GLY A 354 -29.44 25.91 18.88
C GLY A 354 -29.10 27.04 17.90
N LEU A 355 -28.33 26.74 16.86
CA LEU A 355 -27.90 27.70 15.84
C LEU A 355 -29.11 28.24 15.06
N THR A 356 -29.32 29.56 15.09
CA THR A 356 -30.46 30.22 14.43
C THR A 356 -30.01 31.46 13.66
N PHE A 357 -30.25 31.50 12.34
CA PHE A 357 -30.06 32.68 11.49
C PHE A 357 -30.76 32.50 10.14
N SER A 358 -31.03 33.60 9.43
CA SER A 358 -31.56 33.59 8.07
C SER A 358 -30.71 34.46 7.14
N ILE A 359 -30.72 34.17 5.84
CA ILE A 359 -30.03 34.92 4.78
C ILE A 359 -31.06 35.24 3.69
N ALA A 360 -31.23 36.53 3.40
CA ALA A 360 -32.15 37.03 2.39
C ALA A 360 -31.59 36.86 0.96
N ALA A 361 -32.48 36.94 -0.03
CA ALA A 361 -32.09 36.84 -1.43
C ALA A 361 -31.13 37.98 -1.82
N GLY A 362 -29.96 37.65 -2.37
CA GLY A 362 -28.93 38.62 -2.76
C GLY A 362 -28.06 39.14 -1.61
N GLU A 363 -28.35 38.75 -0.37
CA GLU A 363 -27.58 39.15 0.82
C GLU A 363 -26.23 38.41 0.88
N ARG A 364 -25.19 39.12 1.31
CA ARG A 364 -23.84 38.61 1.57
C ARG A 364 -23.61 38.53 3.08
N VAL A 365 -23.50 37.32 3.60
CA VAL A 365 -23.30 37.07 5.03
C VAL A 365 -21.94 36.42 5.27
N GLY A 366 -21.12 37.08 6.07
CA GLY A 366 -19.85 36.54 6.57
C GLY A 366 -20.05 35.71 7.84
N VAL A 367 -19.32 34.61 7.99
CA VAL A 367 -19.28 33.79 9.20
C VAL A 367 -17.84 33.72 9.69
N VAL A 368 -17.62 34.19 10.92
CA VAL A 368 -16.30 34.29 11.55
C VAL A 368 -16.33 33.66 12.93
N GLY A 369 -15.17 33.24 13.43
CA GLY A 369 -15.04 32.64 14.75
C GLY A 369 -13.75 31.83 14.87
N PRO A 370 -13.36 31.43 16.10
CA PRO A 370 -12.15 30.63 16.32
C PRO A 370 -12.22 29.28 15.59
N SER A 371 -11.06 28.63 15.43
CA SER A 371 -10.99 27.28 14.88
C SER A 371 -11.77 26.31 15.78
N GLY A 372 -12.54 25.42 15.16
CA GLY A 372 -13.41 24.49 15.90
C GLY A 372 -14.77 25.06 16.31
N ALA A 373 -15.08 26.35 16.03
CA ALA A 373 -16.37 26.96 16.35
C ALA A 373 -17.57 26.43 15.54
N GLY A 374 -17.35 25.54 14.56
CA GLY A 374 -18.42 24.91 13.76
C GLY A 374 -18.67 25.51 12.37
N LYS A 375 -17.82 26.42 11.87
CA LYS A 375 -17.97 27.06 10.54
C LYS A 375 -18.23 26.05 9.40
N SER A 376 -17.29 25.13 9.14
CA SER A 376 -17.42 24.13 8.07
C SER A 376 -18.61 23.18 8.28
N THR A 377 -19.07 23.00 9.52
CA THR A 377 -20.27 22.19 9.82
C THR A 377 -21.54 22.83 9.25
N ILE A 378 -21.62 24.16 9.18
CA ILE A 378 -22.75 24.88 8.54
C ILE A 378 -22.86 24.47 7.07
N VAL A 379 -21.74 24.44 6.35
CA VAL A 379 -21.69 24.04 4.93
C VAL A 379 -22.14 22.59 4.76
N ARG A 380 -21.61 21.67 5.57
CA ARG A 380 -21.95 20.24 5.51
C ARG A 380 -23.43 19.98 5.81
N LEU A 381 -24.02 20.71 6.74
CA LEU A 381 -25.45 20.62 7.03
C LEU A 381 -26.31 21.20 5.90
N LEU A 382 -25.89 22.32 5.30
CA LEU A 382 -26.60 22.96 4.19
C LEU A 382 -26.56 22.13 2.90
N LEU A 383 -25.43 21.48 2.62
CA LEU A 383 -25.27 20.54 1.49
C LEU A 383 -25.91 19.17 1.76
N ARG A 384 -26.48 18.97 2.96
CA ARG A 384 -27.05 17.70 3.43
C ARG A 384 -26.05 16.54 3.38
N GLU A 385 -24.80 16.80 3.75
CA GLU A 385 -23.82 15.76 4.03
C GLU A 385 -24.04 15.14 5.41
N CYS A 386 -24.54 15.95 6.35
CA CYS A 386 -24.98 15.57 7.69
C CYS A 386 -26.42 16.01 7.92
N VAL A 387 -27.13 15.34 8.83
CA VAL A 387 -28.49 15.73 9.26
C VAL A 387 -28.42 16.28 10.70
N PRO A 388 -29.07 17.41 11.00
CA PRO A 388 -29.10 17.95 12.35
C PRO A 388 -29.84 17.01 13.31
N GLN A 389 -29.37 16.89 14.56
CA GLN A 389 -30.07 16.10 15.59
C GLN A 389 -31.34 16.80 16.11
N ALA A 390 -31.38 18.13 16.06
CA ALA A 390 -32.56 18.94 16.37
C ALA A 390 -32.55 20.24 15.55
N GLY A 391 -33.71 20.87 15.39
CA GLY A 391 -33.90 22.05 14.55
C GLY A 391 -34.13 21.72 13.07
N ALA A 392 -34.27 22.75 12.24
CA ALA A 392 -34.52 22.62 10.81
C ALA A 392 -33.63 23.58 9.99
N ILE A 393 -33.28 23.16 8.78
CA ILE A 393 -32.56 23.98 7.81
C ILE A 393 -33.40 24.07 6.56
N ARG A 394 -33.66 25.28 6.07
CA ARG A 394 -34.53 25.51 4.91
C ARG A 394 -33.84 26.30 3.82
N VAL A 395 -34.09 25.92 2.57
CA VAL A 395 -33.71 26.66 1.36
C VAL A 395 -34.97 27.00 0.58
N GLY A 396 -35.21 28.29 0.33
CA GLY A 396 -36.44 28.75 -0.32
C GLY A 396 -37.71 28.37 0.46
N GLY A 397 -37.62 28.26 1.79
CA GLY A 397 -38.71 27.86 2.69
C GLY A 397 -38.96 26.35 2.79
N GLN A 398 -38.22 25.51 2.07
CA GLN A 398 -38.35 24.04 2.15
C GLN A 398 -37.20 23.42 2.95
N ASP A 399 -37.52 22.45 3.80
CA ASP A 399 -36.51 21.74 4.61
C ASP A 399 -35.57 20.92 3.72
N VAL A 400 -34.26 21.15 3.86
CA VAL A 400 -33.21 20.48 3.10
C VAL A 400 -33.26 18.95 3.25
N ASN A 401 -33.74 18.45 4.40
CA ASN A 401 -33.87 17.03 4.67
C ASN A 401 -35.02 16.37 3.91
N THR A 402 -36.01 17.14 3.47
CA THR A 402 -37.17 16.65 2.69
C THR A 402 -37.04 16.93 1.20
N LEU A 403 -36.19 17.88 0.83
CA LEU A 403 -36.00 18.30 -0.56
C LEU A 403 -35.24 17.23 -1.37
N ASP A 404 -35.58 17.08 -2.65
CA ASP A 404 -34.78 16.29 -3.58
C ASP A 404 -33.34 16.82 -3.67
N THR A 405 -32.34 15.92 -3.55
CA THR A 405 -30.91 16.29 -3.47
C THR A 405 -30.43 17.02 -4.73
N GLN A 406 -30.87 16.56 -5.91
CA GLN A 406 -30.48 17.18 -7.17
C GLN A 406 -31.02 18.59 -7.27
N THR A 407 -32.26 18.79 -6.81
CA THR A 407 -32.88 20.11 -6.73
C THR A 407 -32.12 21.01 -5.76
N LEU A 408 -31.84 20.57 -4.53
CA LEU A 408 -31.05 21.33 -3.54
C LEU A 408 -29.69 21.77 -4.09
N LEU A 409 -28.88 20.81 -4.55
CA LEU A 409 -27.52 21.06 -5.01
C LEU A 409 -27.49 21.84 -6.32
N SER A 410 -28.58 21.88 -7.10
CA SER A 410 -28.68 22.75 -8.29
C SER A 410 -28.79 24.22 -7.93
N GLN A 411 -29.25 24.55 -6.73
CA GLN A 411 -29.37 25.93 -6.25
C GLN A 411 -28.07 26.49 -5.67
N ILE A 412 -27.04 25.65 -5.47
CA ILE A 412 -25.83 26.01 -4.74
C ILE A 412 -24.60 25.87 -5.66
N ALA A 413 -23.76 26.91 -5.68
CA ALA A 413 -22.39 26.89 -6.17
C ALA A 413 -21.44 26.92 -4.97
N LEU A 414 -20.41 26.08 -4.99
CA LEU A 414 -19.45 25.94 -3.90
C LEU A 414 -18.04 26.24 -4.39
N VAL A 415 -17.32 27.05 -3.63
CA VAL A 415 -15.86 27.17 -3.70
C VAL A 415 -15.33 26.67 -2.35
N SER A 416 -14.83 25.43 -2.34
CA SER A 416 -14.34 24.74 -1.16
C SER A 416 -12.94 25.22 -0.75
N GLN A 417 -12.59 24.94 0.51
CA GLN A 417 -11.23 25.11 1.04
C GLN A 417 -10.24 24.17 0.35
N ASP A 418 -10.58 22.87 0.30
CA ASP A 418 -9.77 21.84 -0.36
C ASP A 418 -10.30 21.59 -1.77
N ILE A 419 -9.58 22.10 -2.77
CA ILE A 419 -9.99 22.00 -4.18
C ILE A 419 -9.52 20.68 -4.76
N THR A 420 -10.47 19.85 -5.21
CA THR A 420 -10.11 18.63 -5.93
C THR A 420 -10.06 18.87 -7.43
N LEU A 421 -8.88 18.70 -8.02
CA LEU A 421 -8.73 18.56 -9.46
C LEU A 421 -8.63 17.08 -9.80
N PHE A 422 -9.46 16.66 -10.75
CA PHE A 422 -9.56 15.28 -11.19
C PHE A 422 -8.59 15.02 -12.32
N HIS A 423 -8.05 13.81 -12.41
CA HIS A 423 -7.25 13.43 -13.57
C HIS A 423 -8.08 13.56 -14.86
N GLY A 424 -7.57 14.33 -15.83
CA GLY A 424 -8.29 14.73 -17.03
C GLY A 424 -7.72 16.01 -17.62
N SER A 425 -8.36 16.55 -18.66
CA SER A 425 -7.99 17.88 -19.18
C SER A 425 -8.45 19.01 -18.26
N ILE A 426 -7.88 20.21 -18.44
CA ILE A 426 -8.40 21.42 -17.79
C ILE A 426 -9.87 21.64 -18.19
N ASP A 427 -10.21 21.42 -19.46
CA ASP A 427 -11.58 21.49 -19.97
C ASP A 427 -12.53 20.53 -19.22
N ASP A 428 -12.14 19.26 -19.04
CA ASP A 428 -12.92 18.27 -18.29
C ASP A 428 -13.18 18.72 -16.84
N ASN A 429 -12.15 19.29 -16.22
CA ASN A 429 -12.23 19.80 -14.85
C ASN A 429 -13.17 21.01 -14.75
N LEU A 430 -13.14 21.94 -15.71
CA LEU A 430 -14.05 23.09 -15.72
C LEU A 430 -15.50 22.67 -15.98
N ARG A 431 -15.71 21.74 -16.92
CA ARG A 431 -17.02 21.17 -17.27
C ARG A 431 -17.69 20.39 -16.14
N LEU A 432 -16.99 20.14 -15.04
CA LEU A 432 -17.62 19.65 -13.82
C LEU A 432 -18.73 20.61 -13.34
N GLY A 433 -18.52 21.93 -13.48
CA GLY A 433 -19.51 22.95 -13.12
C GLY A 433 -20.77 22.90 -13.99
N ARG A 434 -20.58 22.75 -15.31
CA ARG A 434 -21.65 22.53 -16.27
C ARG A 434 -21.18 21.63 -17.44
N PRO A 435 -21.64 20.38 -17.51
CA PRO A 435 -21.16 19.38 -18.47
C PRO A 435 -21.35 19.77 -19.93
N ASP A 436 -22.54 20.28 -20.24
CA ASP A 436 -23.00 20.56 -21.60
C ASP A 436 -22.58 21.97 -22.06
N ALA A 437 -21.68 22.64 -21.33
CA ALA A 437 -21.21 23.98 -21.67
C ALA A 437 -20.49 23.97 -23.03
N THR A 438 -20.72 24.96 -23.88
CA THR A 438 -19.91 25.10 -25.10
C THR A 438 -18.48 25.51 -24.72
N HIS A 439 -17.52 25.26 -25.61
CA HIS A 439 -16.12 25.66 -25.35
C HIS A 439 -15.99 27.19 -25.12
N GLU A 440 -16.83 27.99 -25.79
CA GLU A 440 -16.91 29.43 -25.57
C GLU A 440 -17.38 29.79 -24.15
N GLN A 441 -18.36 29.07 -23.61
CA GLN A 441 -18.84 29.27 -22.24
C GLN A 441 -17.78 28.89 -21.19
N VAL A 442 -17.05 27.79 -21.43
CA VAL A 442 -15.91 27.38 -20.59
C VAL A 442 -14.85 28.48 -20.58
N ARG A 443 -14.50 29.02 -21.75
CA ARG A 443 -13.52 30.10 -21.88
C ARG A 443 -13.98 31.40 -21.23
N ALA A 444 -15.25 31.76 -21.38
CA ALA A 444 -15.83 32.94 -20.73
C ALA A 444 -15.72 32.85 -19.19
N ALA A 445 -16.02 31.68 -18.62
CA ALA A 445 -15.88 31.44 -17.19
C ALA A 445 -14.41 31.49 -16.73
N ALA A 446 -13.48 30.93 -17.52
CA ALA A 446 -12.05 30.98 -17.22
C ALA A 446 -11.50 32.43 -17.26
N ARG A 447 -11.97 33.27 -18.19
CA ARG A 447 -11.61 34.69 -18.24
C ARG A 447 -12.15 35.45 -17.02
N ALA A 448 -13.41 35.21 -16.67
CA ALA A 448 -14.02 35.81 -15.49
C ALA A 448 -13.34 35.37 -14.19
N ALA A 449 -12.73 34.18 -14.16
CA ALA A 449 -11.90 33.69 -13.06
C ALA A 449 -10.41 34.10 -13.13
N ASN A 450 -10.00 34.92 -14.10
CA ASN A 450 -8.60 35.32 -14.33
C ASN A 450 -7.63 34.14 -14.54
N ILE A 451 -8.05 33.05 -15.21
CA ILE A 451 -7.19 31.87 -15.46
C ILE A 451 -7.00 31.52 -16.95
N ASP A 452 -7.74 32.15 -17.87
CA ASP A 452 -7.63 31.89 -19.33
C ASP A 452 -6.21 32.06 -19.86
N ASP A 453 -5.53 33.16 -19.53
CA ASP A 453 -4.18 33.46 -20.05
C ASP A 453 -3.15 32.41 -19.61
N PHE A 454 -3.24 31.98 -18.36
CA PHE A 454 -2.41 30.89 -17.84
C PHE A 454 -2.70 29.58 -18.57
N ILE A 455 -3.97 29.22 -18.76
CA ILE A 455 -4.35 28.00 -19.47
C ILE A 455 -3.82 28.02 -20.89
N MET A 456 -3.95 29.15 -21.59
CA MET A 456 -3.48 29.32 -22.97
C MET A 456 -1.94 29.30 -23.09
N ALA A 457 -1.21 29.63 -22.03
CA ALA A 457 0.25 29.52 -21.98
C ALA A 457 0.75 28.07 -21.84
N LEU A 458 -0.13 27.12 -21.46
CA LEU A 458 0.23 25.71 -21.35
C LEU A 458 0.39 25.07 -22.75
N PRO A 459 1.26 24.05 -22.91
CA PRO A 459 1.59 23.47 -24.22
C PRO A 459 0.39 22.98 -25.05
N ALA A 460 -0.70 22.57 -24.40
CA ALA A 460 -1.92 22.08 -25.06
C ALA A 460 -3.17 22.90 -24.69
N GLY A 461 -3.01 24.10 -24.12
CA GLY A 461 -4.14 24.95 -23.74
C GLY A 461 -5.12 24.25 -22.79
N TYR A 462 -6.42 24.35 -23.10
CA TYR A 462 -7.51 23.67 -22.37
C TYR A 462 -7.44 22.13 -22.43
N ALA A 463 -6.79 21.56 -23.45
CA ALA A 463 -6.61 20.11 -23.57
C ALA A 463 -5.43 19.59 -22.73
N THR A 464 -4.67 20.48 -22.08
CA THR A 464 -3.59 20.09 -21.17
C THR A 464 -4.13 19.18 -20.08
N ARG A 465 -3.49 18.02 -19.92
CA ARG A 465 -3.90 17.02 -18.93
C ARG A 465 -3.30 17.35 -17.58
N ILE A 466 -4.17 17.52 -16.60
CA ILE A 466 -3.79 17.71 -15.20
C ILE A 466 -3.58 16.33 -14.57
N GLY A 467 -2.40 16.12 -13.95
CA GLY A 467 -2.08 14.91 -13.19
C GLY A 467 -2.90 14.77 -11.88
N GLU A 468 -2.63 13.73 -11.09
CA GLU A 468 -3.28 13.56 -9.78
C GLU A 468 -3.14 14.84 -8.93
N ARG A 469 -4.27 15.33 -8.40
CA ARG A 469 -4.39 16.55 -7.56
C ARG A 469 -3.98 17.87 -8.22
N GLY A 470 -3.65 17.88 -9.51
CA GLY A 470 -3.13 19.06 -10.19
C GLY A 470 -1.95 19.70 -9.49
N LEU A 471 -1.03 18.85 -9.01
CA LEU A 471 0.17 19.30 -8.30
C LEU A 471 1.01 20.30 -9.12
N GLN A 472 0.93 20.27 -10.45
CA GLN A 472 1.56 21.27 -11.34
C GLN A 472 0.93 22.68 -11.27
N LEU A 473 -0.12 22.89 -10.48
CA LEU A 473 -0.79 24.18 -10.32
C LEU A 473 -0.56 24.76 -8.93
N SER A 474 -0.23 26.05 -8.88
CA SER A 474 -0.11 26.80 -7.63
C SER A 474 -1.45 26.86 -6.88
N GLY A 475 -1.41 27.09 -5.56
CA GLY A 475 -2.62 27.22 -4.75
C GLY A 475 -3.62 28.23 -5.33
N GLY A 476 -3.13 29.39 -5.76
CA GLY A 476 -3.96 30.42 -6.39
C GLY A 476 -4.49 30.04 -7.79
N GLN A 477 -3.77 29.24 -8.57
CA GLN A 477 -4.28 28.73 -9.85
C GLN A 477 -5.40 27.71 -9.63
N ARG A 478 -5.25 26.78 -8.67
CA ARG A 478 -6.32 25.83 -8.32
C ARG A 478 -7.58 26.55 -7.85
N GLN A 479 -7.43 27.59 -7.03
CA GLN A 479 -8.53 28.44 -6.58
C GLN A 479 -9.30 29.05 -7.75
N ARG A 480 -8.60 29.62 -8.73
CA ARG A 480 -9.24 30.19 -9.91
C ARG A 480 -9.96 29.15 -10.77
N VAL A 481 -9.45 27.92 -10.87
CA VAL A 481 -10.16 26.81 -11.53
C VAL A 481 -11.47 26.48 -10.79
N ALA A 482 -11.46 26.44 -9.45
CA ALA A 482 -12.68 26.25 -8.67
C ALA A 482 -13.70 27.40 -8.84
N ILE A 483 -13.22 28.64 -8.90
CA ILE A 483 -14.05 29.81 -9.20
C ILE A 483 -14.68 29.69 -10.59
N ALA A 484 -13.92 29.28 -11.60
CA ALA A 484 -14.44 29.06 -12.95
C ALA A 484 -15.51 27.94 -12.99
N ARG A 485 -15.37 26.86 -12.21
CA ARG A 485 -16.42 25.84 -12.05
C ARG A 485 -17.69 26.40 -11.41
N ALA A 486 -17.54 27.23 -10.37
CA ALA A 486 -18.67 27.89 -9.70
C ALA A 486 -19.37 28.94 -10.59
N LEU A 487 -18.61 29.61 -11.47
CA LEU A 487 -19.15 30.48 -12.51
C LEU A 487 -19.96 29.68 -13.54
N LEU A 488 -19.43 28.55 -14.03
CA LEU A 488 -20.12 27.67 -14.98
C LEU A 488 -21.40 27.06 -14.42
N ARG A 489 -21.39 26.72 -13.12
CA ARG A 489 -22.55 26.17 -12.41
C ARG A 489 -23.72 27.15 -12.40
N ASP A 490 -23.43 28.45 -12.33
CA ASP A 490 -24.39 29.55 -12.35
C ASP A 490 -25.60 29.37 -11.40
N ALA A 491 -25.30 29.00 -10.16
CA ALA A 491 -26.32 28.80 -9.14
C ALA A 491 -26.58 30.08 -8.33
N PRO A 492 -27.84 30.32 -7.89
CA PRO A 492 -28.23 31.57 -7.24
C PRO A 492 -27.74 31.72 -5.79
N ILE A 493 -27.38 30.61 -5.13
CA ILE A 493 -26.72 30.60 -3.82
C ILE A 493 -25.25 30.26 -4.02
N LEU A 494 -24.35 31.04 -3.42
CA LEU A 494 -22.91 30.86 -3.46
C LEU A 494 -22.38 30.62 -2.04
N ILE A 495 -21.55 29.59 -1.88
CA ILE A 495 -20.83 29.31 -0.64
C ILE A 495 -19.33 29.43 -0.92
N LEU A 496 -18.67 30.29 -0.14
CA LEU A 496 -17.21 30.45 -0.14
C LEU A 496 -16.68 29.92 1.19
N ASP A 497 -16.06 28.74 1.19
CA ASP A 497 -15.49 28.12 2.38
C ASP A 497 -13.97 28.34 2.40
N GLU A 498 -13.51 29.32 3.17
CA GLU A 498 -12.09 29.68 3.34
C GLU A 498 -11.29 29.87 2.03
N ALA A 499 -11.91 30.46 1.01
CA ALA A 499 -11.39 30.57 -0.37
C ALA A 499 -10.05 31.31 -0.55
N LEU A 500 -9.47 31.87 0.52
CA LEU A 500 -8.20 32.63 0.53
C LEU A 500 -7.18 32.10 1.55
N SER A 501 -7.45 30.98 2.23
CA SER A 501 -6.65 30.54 3.39
C SER A 501 -5.26 29.97 3.07
N SER A 502 -4.95 29.75 1.79
CA SER A 502 -3.71 29.07 1.34
C SER A 502 -3.07 29.70 0.09
N VAL A 503 -3.19 31.01 -0.09
CA VAL A 503 -2.70 31.73 -1.26
C VAL A 503 -1.61 32.73 -0.86
N ASP A 504 -0.55 32.80 -1.68
CA ASP A 504 0.48 33.82 -1.62
C ASP A 504 -0.10 35.23 -1.83
N THR A 505 0.52 36.23 -1.19
CA THR A 505 0.04 37.61 -1.17
C THR A 505 -0.03 38.25 -2.56
N GLU A 506 0.77 37.76 -3.52
CA GLU A 506 0.79 38.24 -4.91
C GLU A 506 -0.45 37.75 -5.70
N ASN A 507 -0.86 36.49 -5.53
CA ASN A 507 -2.06 35.95 -6.18
C ASN A 507 -3.39 36.33 -5.49
N GLU A 508 -3.37 36.76 -4.23
CA GLU A 508 -4.56 37.05 -3.43
C GLU A 508 -5.48 38.11 -4.08
N ALA A 509 -4.90 39.18 -4.63
CA ALA A 509 -5.65 40.25 -5.30
C ALA A 509 -6.40 39.77 -6.55
N LEU A 510 -5.78 38.90 -7.36
CA LEU A 510 -6.40 38.35 -8.57
C LEU A 510 -7.56 37.42 -8.26
N ILE A 511 -7.46 36.65 -7.17
CA ILE A 511 -8.52 35.76 -6.70
C ILE A 511 -9.67 36.59 -6.13
N GLN A 512 -9.38 37.63 -5.35
CA GLN A 512 -10.41 38.52 -4.81
C GLN A 512 -11.25 39.16 -5.93
N GLN A 513 -10.61 39.68 -6.97
CA GLN A 513 -11.33 40.22 -8.15
C GLN A 513 -12.25 39.19 -8.81
N ALA A 514 -11.80 37.93 -8.90
CA ALA A 514 -12.60 36.86 -9.46
C ALA A 514 -13.78 36.48 -8.55
N LEU A 515 -13.57 36.46 -7.23
CA LEU A 515 -14.63 36.26 -6.24
C LEU A 515 -15.67 37.39 -6.27
N ASP A 516 -15.25 38.64 -6.41
CA ASP A 516 -16.16 39.80 -6.48
C ASP A 516 -17.12 39.69 -7.68
N ARG A 517 -16.62 39.24 -8.84
CA ARG A 517 -17.45 38.93 -10.02
C ARG A 517 -18.39 37.76 -9.77
N LEU A 518 -17.90 36.70 -9.11
CA LEU A 518 -18.70 35.52 -8.78
C LEU A 518 -19.83 35.83 -7.78
N MET A 519 -19.63 36.74 -6.83
CA MET A 519 -20.60 37.15 -5.81
C MET A 519 -21.68 38.12 -6.33
N ALA A 520 -21.53 38.67 -7.53
CA ALA A 520 -22.47 39.65 -8.07
C ALA A 520 -23.86 39.03 -8.31
N GLY A 521 -24.90 39.59 -7.68
CA GLY A 521 -26.30 39.15 -7.86
C GLY A 521 -26.66 37.80 -7.23
N ARG A 522 -25.82 37.24 -6.35
CA ARG A 522 -26.04 35.94 -5.70
C ARG A 522 -26.16 36.08 -4.19
N THR A 523 -27.02 35.27 -3.58
CA THR A 523 -27.03 35.09 -2.12
C THR A 523 -25.73 34.41 -1.71
N THR A 524 -24.91 35.04 -0.88
CA THR A 524 -23.55 34.56 -0.62
C THR A 524 -23.31 34.30 0.86
N LEU A 525 -22.82 33.10 1.18
CA LEU A 525 -22.33 32.72 2.49
C LEU A 525 -20.80 32.60 2.46
N ILE A 526 -20.11 33.46 3.21
CA ILE A 526 -18.64 33.54 3.24
C ILE A 526 -18.16 33.01 4.60
N LEU A 527 -17.48 31.87 4.63
CA LEU A 527 -16.83 31.37 5.84
C LEU A 527 -15.36 31.75 5.81
N ALA A 528 -14.96 32.62 6.73
CA ALA A 528 -13.64 33.23 6.69
C ALA A 528 -12.77 32.83 7.88
N HIS A 529 -11.52 32.53 7.57
CA HIS A 529 -10.42 32.50 8.54
C HIS A 529 -9.65 33.83 8.56
N ARG A 530 -9.47 34.46 7.38
CA ARG A 530 -8.95 35.83 7.24
C ARG A 530 -10.11 36.82 7.28
N LEU A 531 -10.17 37.62 8.34
CA LEU A 531 -11.31 38.49 8.59
C LEU A 531 -11.45 39.61 7.55
N ALA A 532 -10.38 39.95 6.82
CA ALA A 532 -10.41 40.88 5.70
C ALA A 532 -11.47 40.51 4.63
N SER A 533 -11.69 39.21 4.41
CA SER A 533 -12.63 38.70 3.40
C SER A 533 -14.10 38.90 3.73
N VAL A 534 -14.46 39.22 4.99
CA VAL A 534 -15.84 39.48 5.41
C VAL A 534 -16.15 40.97 5.62
N ILE A 535 -15.18 41.86 5.43
CA ILE A 535 -15.39 43.31 5.60
C ILE A 535 -16.47 43.83 4.64
N GLY A 536 -16.49 43.32 3.40
CA GLY A 536 -17.47 43.67 2.37
C GLY A 536 -18.81 42.93 2.45
N ALA A 537 -19.06 42.16 3.51
CA ALA A 537 -20.34 41.49 3.73
C ALA A 537 -21.39 42.48 4.27
N ASP A 538 -22.66 42.28 3.94
CA ASP A 538 -23.77 43.09 4.44
C ASP A 538 -23.90 42.96 5.97
N ARG A 539 -23.62 41.76 6.48
CA ARG A 539 -23.39 41.51 7.92
C ARG A 539 -22.49 40.30 8.15
N SER A 540 -21.90 40.26 9.34
CA SER A 540 -21.10 39.15 9.84
C SER A 540 -21.79 38.47 11.02
N LEU A 541 -21.72 37.14 11.07
CA LEU A 541 -22.14 36.28 12.17
C LEU A 541 -20.90 35.75 12.87
N VAL A 542 -20.79 36.01 14.18
CA VAL A 542 -19.66 35.55 14.99
C VAL A 542 -20.07 34.28 15.72
N LEU A 543 -19.44 33.17 15.36
CA LEU A 543 -19.61 31.90 16.06
C LEU A 543 -18.58 31.75 17.18
N ASP A 544 -19.06 31.29 18.33
CA ASP A 544 -18.24 30.81 19.42
C ASP A 544 -18.91 29.59 20.07
N HIS A 545 -18.13 28.54 20.35
CA HIS A 545 -18.60 27.27 20.92
C HIS A 545 -19.92 26.74 20.29
N GLY A 546 -20.08 26.89 18.98
CA GLY A 546 -21.26 26.38 18.25
C GLY A 546 -22.52 27.24 18.34
N ARG A 547 -22.44 28.48 18.84
CA ARG A 547 -23.54 29.45 18.91
C ARG A 547 -23.14 30.77 18.26
N ILE A 548 -24.12 31.55 17.78
CA ILE A 548 -23.88 32.92 17.31
C ILE A 548 -23.90 33.84 18.53
N VAL A 549 -22.77 34.50 18.81
CA VAL A 549 -22.61 35.42 19.94
C VAL A 549 -22.77 36.88 19.54
N GLU A 550 -22.48 37.21 18.28
CA GLU A 550 -22.66 38.56 17.73
C GLU A 550 -23.12 38.48 16.27
N ALA A 551 -23.93 39.46 15.87
CA ALA A 551 -24.34 39.63 14.49
C ALA A 551 -24.48 41.13 14.16
N GLY A 552 -24.02 41.53 12.97
CA GLY A 552 -24.17 42.90 12.48
C GLY A 552 -23.16 43.26 11.39
N PRO A 553 -23.30 44.45 10.77
CA PRO A 553 -22.33 44.96 9.81
C PRO A 553 -20.99 45.28 10.50
N HIS A 554 -19.91 45.23 9.72
CA HIS A 554 -18.54 45.41 10.20
C HIS A 554 -18.38 46.62 11.13
N ALA A 555 -18.86 47.80 10.71
CA ALA A 555 -18.74 49.04 11.48
C ALA A 555 -19.39 48.96 12.87
N GLN A 556 -20.56 48.30 12.98
CA GLN A 556 -21.25 48.15 14.27
C GLN A 556 -20.55 47.16 15.18
N LEU A 557 -20.05 46.04 14.62
CA LEU A 557 -19.31 45.03 15.40
C LEU A 557 -17.96 45.57 15.90
N MET A 558 -17.28 46.41 15.10
CA MET A 558 -16.06 47.09 15.52
C MET A 558 -16.32 48.09 16.67
N GLN A 559 -17.45 48.80 16.66
CA GLN A 559 -17.84 49.70 17.75
C GLN A 559 -18.21 48.96 19.04
N ARG A 560 -18.84 47.78 18.93
CA ARG A 560 -19.25 46.96 20.08
C ARG A 560 -18.10 46.38 20.88
N ARG A 561 -16.89 46.33 20.32
CA ARG A 561 -15.68 45.77 20.96
C ARG A 561 -15.84 44.35 21.52
N GLY A 562 -16.67 43.53 20.85
CA GLY A 562 -16.93 42.14 21.22
C GLY A 562 -15.84 41.15 20.77
N LEU A 563 -16.18 39.87 20.65
CA LEU A 563 -15.35 38.83 20.05
C LEU A 563 -14.98 39.16 18.59
N TYR A 564 -15.88 39.73 17.78
CA TYR A 564 -15.55 40.16 16.41
C TYR A 564 -14.37 41.14 16.40
N TYR A 565 -14.48 42.19 17.22
CA TYR A 565 -13.46 43.23 17.34
C TYR A 565 -12.15 42.65 17.86
N ARG A 566 -12.19 41.76 18.87
CA ARG A 566 -10.99 41.08 19.38
C ARG A 566 -10.30 40.27 18.29
N LEU A 567 -11.03 39.44 17.56
CA LEU A 567 -10.46 38.66 16.45
C LEU A 567 -9.86 39.58 15.36
N MET A 568 -10.54 40.68 15.02
CA MET A 568 -10.07 41.68 14.05
C MET A 568 -8.82 42.41 14.54
N HIS A 569 -8.83 42.84 15.79
CA HIS A 569 -7.73 43.58 16.41
C HIS A 569 -6.52 42.67 16.62
N GLU A 570 -6.71 41.42 17.03
CA GLU A 570 -5.66 40.41 17.14
C GLU A 570 -5.03 40.09 15.78
N GLN A 571 -5.83 40.01 14.69
CA GLN A 571 -5.29 39.85 13.34
C GLN A 571 -4.56 41.10 12.84
N ALA A 572 -5.03 42.30 13.20
CA ALA A 572 -4.40 43.57 12.86
C ALA A 572 -3.11 43.83 13.67
N GLU A 573 -3.11 43.56 14.98
CA GLU A 573 -1.95 43.68 15.87
C GLU A 573 -0.91 42.59 15.58
N ALA A 574 -1.32 41.38 15.17
CA ALA A 574 -0.38 40.39 14.62
C ALA A 574 0.29 40.86 13.32
N HIS A 575 -0.32 41.81 12.58
CA HIS A 575 0.28 42.45 11.41
C HIS A 575 1.05 43.75 11.75
N GLU A 576 0.69 44.47 12.83
CA GLU A 576 1.26 45.80 13.16
C GLU A 576 2.28 45.78 14.32
N ASN A 577 2.22 44.85 15.28
CA ASN A 577 3.11 44.78 16.47
C ASN A 577 3.37 43.32 16.95
N PRO A 578 4.46 42.66 16.51
CA PRO A 578 4.75 41.26 16.87
C PRO A 578 5.21 41.00 18.33
N SER A 579 5.14 42.00 19.23
CA SER A 579 5.89 42.04 20.49
C SER A 579 5.08 41.93 21.79
N ALA A 580 3.75 41.82 21.76
CA ALA A 580 2.93 41.60 22.94
C ALA A 580 1.91 40.47 22.70
N GLY A 581 2.12 39.30 23.31
CA GLY A 581 1.29 38.11 23.07
C GLY A 581 0.04 38.01 23.95
N THR A 582 -1.02 37.37 23.42
CA THR A 582 -1.89 36.36 24.07
C THR A 582 -3.02 35.91 23.11
N ALA A 583 -3.33 34.60 23.05
CA ALA A 583 -3.68 33.79 21.85
C ALA A 583 -4.33 32.48 22.20
N ALA A 584 -5.62 32.49 22.51
CA ALA A 584 -6.37 31.28 22.77
C ALA A 584 -6.34 30.28 21.58
N SER A 585 -5.69 29.14 21.82
CA SER A 585 -5.89 27.78 21.34
C SER A 585 -6.83 27.57 20.15
N ALA A 586 -6.24 27.21 19.01
CA ALA A 586 -6.89 26.47 17.93
C ALA A 586 -6.36 25.03 17.87
N SER A 587 -7.02 24.12 18.58
CA SER A 587 -6.86 22.67 18.41
C SER A 587 -7.68 22.22 17.20
N ARG A 588 -7.02 21.72 16.14
CA ARG A 588 -7.66 21.02 15.02
C ARG A 588 -7.79 19.51 15.35
N PRO A 589 -8.93 18.86 15.07
CA PRO A 589 -8.99 17.42 14.86
C PRO A 589 -8.36 17.07 13.51
N LEU A 590 -7.61 15.98 13.45
CA LEU A 590 -6.86 15.61 12.26
C LEU A 590 -7.74 14.85 11.30
N ALA A 591 -7.96 15.49 10.15
CA ALA A 591 -8.17 14.77 8.91
C ALA A 591 -6.83 14.11 8.53
N ASN A 592 -6.88 12.81 8.25
CA ASN A 592 -5.75 12.02 7.77
C ASN A 592 -5.15 12.67 6.51
N ALA A 593 -4.02 13.35 6.66
CA ALA A 593 -3.13 13.62 5.55
C ALA A 593 -2.51 12.29 5.11
N ALA A 594 -3.08 11.66 4.07
CA ALA A 594 -2.33 10.70 3.26
C ALA A 594 -1.04 11.38 2.77
N PRO A 595 0.09 10.66 2.67
CA PRO A 595 1.40 11.25 2.42
C PRO A 595 1.34 12.21 1.23
N ALA A 596 1.72 13.46 1.44
CA ALA A 596 1.88 14.43 0.38
C ALA A 596 2.92 13.89 -0.60
N SER A 597 2.46 13.41 -1.76
CA SER A 597 3.29 13.25 -2.94
C SER A 597 3.67 14.66 -3.39
N GLN A 598 4.88 15.10 -3.02
CA GLN A 598 5.51 16.30 -3.54
C GLN A 598 5.90 16.05 -5.00
N ASP A 599 5.04 16.39 -5.94
CA ASP A 599 5.40 16.54 -7.37
C ASP A 599 4.63 17.72 -7.95
N GLY A 600 4.95 18.93 -7.50
CA GLY A 600 4.32 20.18 -7.92
C GLY A 600 5.23 21.38 -7.71
N GLU A 601 5.79 21.90 -8.80
CA GLU A 601 6.67 23.07 -8.84
C GLU A 601 5.91 24.35 -8.42
N ASP A 602 6.06 24.74 -7.16
CA ASP A 602 6.30 26.13 -6.72
C ASP A 602 6.54 26.13 -5.20
N GLY A 603 7.82 26.05 -4.85
CA GLY A 603 8.37 26.01 -3.49
C GLY A 603 9.83 25.55 -3.53
N GLY A 604 10.77 26.50 -3.70
CA GLY A 604 12.21 26.19 -3.82
C GLY A 604 12.80 25.44 -2.60
N PRO A 605 13.94 24.73 -2.76
CA PRO A 605 13.92 23.38 -3.31
C PRO A 605 14.41 22.36 -2.28
N GLY A 606 13.58 21.37 -1.95
CA GLY A 606 14.04 20.08 -1.44
C GLY A 606 14.77 19.28 -2.53
N PRO A 607 15.51 18.22 -2.18
CA PRO A 607 16.08 17.33 -3.20
C PRO A 607 14.94 16.67 -4.01
N ALA A 608 15.12 16.56 -5.33
CA ALA A 608 14.14 15.89 -6.19
C ALA A 608 13.95 14.43 -5.76
N LEU A 609 12.72 13.95 -5.75
CA LEU A 609 12.42 12.54 -5.47
C LEU A 609 13.01 11.67 -6.58
N ARG A 610 13.80 10.66 -6.19
CA ARG A 610 14.38 9.67 -7.09
C ARG A 610 13.53 8.39 -7.02
N PRO A 611 12.83 7.98 -8.10
CA PRO A 611 12.03 6.75 -8.07
C PRO A 611 12.92 5.52 -7.84
N LEU A 612 12.58 4.68 -6.87
CA LEU A 612 13.38 3.47 -6.57
C LEU A 612 13.35 2.46 -7.72
N ASP A 613 12.23 2.38 -8.43
CA ASP A 613 12.06 1.45 -9.55
C ASP A 613 12.95 1.82 -10.75
N ALA A 614 13.13 3.12 -11.02
CA ALA A 614 14.00 3.59 -12.11
C ALA A 614 15.47 3.20 -11.88
N ASP A 615 15.95 3.23 -10.63
CA ASP A 615 17.29 2.78 -10.29
C ASP A 615 17.41 1.25 -10.34
N ALA A 616 16.35 0.55 -9.92
CA ALA A 616 16.29 -0.90 -9.94
C ALA A 616 16.35 -1.45 -11.38
N GLU A 617 15.77 -0.76 -12.36
CA GLU A 617 15.84 -1.13 -13.78
C GLU A 617 17.28 -1.15 -14.33
N GLN A 618 18.16 -0.31 -13.79
CA GLN A 618 19.57 -0.23 -14.21
C GLN A 618 20.41 -1.42 -13.68
N VAL A 619 19.91 -2.14 -12.67
CA VAL A 619 20.63 -3.27 -12.07
C VAL A 619 20.58 -4.49 -12.99
N GLY A 620 21.74 -4.86 -13.52
CA GLY A 620 21.92 -6.05 -14.36
C GLY A 620 21.64 -7.36 -13.62
N TRP A 621 21.16 -8.37 -14.34
CA TRP A 621 20.75 -9.67 -13.77
C TRP A 621 21.87 -10.38 -12.98
N ARG A 622 23.15 -10.21 -13.38
CA ARG A 622 24.31 -10.81 -12.70
C ARG A 622 24.48 -10.26 -11.29
N ALA A 623 24.31 -8.95 -11.11
CA ALA A 623 24.40 -8.29 -9.80
C ALA A 623 23.25 -8.71 -8.89
N THR A 624 22.04 -8.81 -9.45
CA THR A 624 20.85 -9.31 -8.73
C THR A 624 21.07 -10.74 -8.24
N LEU A 625 21.53 -11.64 -9.10
CA LEU A 625 21.81 -13.02 -8.72
C LEU A 625 22.94 -13.12 -7.69
N GLY A 626 23.99 -12.30 -7.83
CA GLY A 626 25.06 -12.18 -6.82
C GLY A 626 24.53 -11.79 -5.44
N THR A 627 23.54 -10.89 -5.40
CA THR A 627 22.89 -10.45 -4.15
C THR A 627 22.12 -11.61 -3.52
N LEU A 628 21.28 -12.33 -4.28
CA LEU A 628 20.56 -13.51 -3.77
C LEU A 628 21.52 -14.60 -3.26
N LEU A 629 22.55 -14.92 -4.03
CA LEU A 629 23.50 -15.98 -3.65
C LEU A 629 24.37 -15.61 -2.45
N SER A 630 24.65 -14.32 -2.24
CA SER A 630 25.40 -13.86 -1.05
C SER A 630 24.65 -14.11 0.25
N VAL A 631 23.31 -14.00 0.24
CA VAL A 631 22.45 -14.20 1.41
C VAL A 631 22.41 -15.67 1.84
N VAL A 632 22.49 -16.61 0.88
CA VAL A 632 22.46 -18.07 1.14
C VAL A 632 23.79 -18.64 1.59
N LYS A 633 24.90 -17.90 1.47
CA LYS A 633 26.25 -18.40 1.77
C LYS A 633 26.39 -19.07 3.15
N PRO A 634 25.77 -18.58 4.25
CA PRO A 634 25.81 -19.26 5.56
C PRO A 634 24.99 -20.55 5.61
N TRP A 635 24.02 -20.73 4.70
CA TRP A 635 23.01 -21.78 4.71
C TRP A 635 23.26 -22.90 3.69
N ARG A 636 24.48 -23.00 3.16
CA ARG A 636 24.84 -23.96 2.10
C ARG A 636 24.55 -25.42 2.47
N GLY A 637 24.76 -25.80 3.72
CA GLY A 637 24.45 -27.14 4.21
C GLY A 637 22.95 -27.45 4.12
N THR A 638 22.12 -26.55 4.63
CA THR A 638 20.65 -26.66 4.61
C THR A 638 20.10 -26.65 3.18
N LEU A 639 20.65 -25.80 2.30
CA LEU A 639 20.28 -25.79 0.88
C LEU A 639 20.61 -27.12 0.20
N THR A 640 21.81 -27.65 0.45
CA THR A 640 22.23 -28.95 -0.12
C THR A 640 21.32 -30.07 0.37
N ALA A 641 21.01 -30.11 1.66
CA ALA A 641 20.07 -31.07 2.24
C ALA A 641 18.66 -30.94 1.61
N THR A 642 18.19 -29.72 1.36
CA THR A 642 16.90 -29.47 0.67
C THR A 642 16.90 -30.02 -0.76
N ILE A 643 17.98 -29.80 -1.52
CA ILE A 643 18.12 -30.34 -2.89
C ILE A 643 18.16 -31.88 -2.85
N LEU A 644 18.92 -32.47 -1.93
CA LEU A 644 18.99 -33.92 -1.76
C LEU A 644 17.63 -34.52 -1.40
N LEU A 645 16.88 -33.89 -0.50
CA LEU A 645 15.50 -34.29 -0.17
C LEU A 645 14.56 -34.14 -1.37
N GLY A 646 14.72 -33.09 -2.17
CA GLY A 646 13.97 -32.90 -3.42
C GLY A 646 14.23 -34.01 -4.44
N VAL A 647 15.49 -34.43 -4.61
CA VAL A 647 15.86 -35.58 -5.46
C VAL A 647 15.33 -36.88 -4.87
N ALA A 648 15.49 -37.10 -3.56
CA ALA A 648 15.01 -38.30 -2.86
C ALA A 648 13.49 -38.45 -2.94
N ARG A 649 12.74 -37.34 -2.84
CA ARG A 649 11.30 -37.30 -3.06
C ARG A 649 10.93 -37.79 -4.45
N VAL A 650 11.55 -37.25 -5.50
CA VAL A 650 11.22 -37.64 -6.88
C VAL A 650 11.63 -39.09 -7.14
N ALA A 651 12.78 -39.52 -6.62
CA ALA A 651 13.21 -40.91 -6.69
C ALA A 651 12.22 -41.86 -6.00
N ALA A 652 11.73 -41.53 -4.80
CA ALA A 652 10.73 -42.32 -4.09
C ALA A 652 9.39 -42.35 -4.85
N PHE A 653 8.96 -41.22 -5.41
CA PHE A 653 7.75 -41.14 -6.25
C PHE A 653 7.86 -41.99 -7.53
N ILE A 654 8.99 -41.91 -8.24
CA ILE A 654 9.28 -42.79 -9.38
C ILE A 654 9.31 -44.24 -8.89
N GLY A 655 9.90 -44.50 -7.72
CA GLY A 655 9.93 -45.81 -7.05
C GLY A 655 8.54 -46.42 -6.87
N VAL A 656 7.54 -45.64 -6.46
CA VAL A 656 6.13 -46.11 -6.39
C VAL A 656 5.68 -46.63 -7.75
N GLY A 657 5.90 -45.89 -8.84
CA GLY A 657 5.57 -46.36 -10.19
C GLY A 657 6.38 -47.58 -10.64
N VAL A 658 7.68 -47.60 -10.31
CA VAL A 658 8.61 -48.68 -10.65
C VAL A 658 8.21 -49.99 -9.99
N PHE A 659 8.10 -50.01 -8.66
CA PHE A 659 7.70 -51.21 -7.91
C PHE A 659 6.31 -51.69 -8.36
N SER A 660 5.38 -50.76 -8.60
CA SER A 660 4.05 -51.11 -9.09
C SER A 660 4.07 -51.79 -10.47
N ALA A 661 4.86 -51.28 -11.42
CA ALA A 661 5.01 -51.93 -12.73
C ALA A 661 5.76 -53.27 -12.63
N LEU A 662 6.76 -53.37 -11.76
CA LEU A 662 7.49 -54.61 -11.52
C LEU A 662 6.62 -55.68 -10.86
N ILE A 663 5.67 -55.32 -10.00
CA ILE A 663 4.68 -56.25 -9.44
C ILE A 663 3.84 -56.84 -10.57
N VAL A 664 3.33 -56.01 -11.49
CA VAL A 664 2.56 -56.50 -12.65
C VAL A 664 3.41 -57.42 -13.54
N ALA A 665 4.68 -57.08 -13.76
CA ALA A 665 5.63 -57.93 -14.48
C ALA A 665 5.84 -59.29 -13.78
N ALA A 666 6.05 -59.28 -12.46
CA ALA A 666 6.27 -60.49 -11.67
C ALA A 666 5.04 -61.42 -11.66
N ILE A 667 3.83 -60.86 -11.57
CA ILE A 667 2.58 -61.63 -11.66
C ILE A 667 2.49 -62.38 -13.00
N ARG A 668 2.82 -61.71 -14.10
CA ARG A 668 2.83 -62.32 -15.42
C ARG A 668 3.86 -63.45 -15.53
N ASP A 669 5.06 -63.21 -15.02
CA ASP A 669 6.17 -64.16 -15.10
C ASP A 669 6.06 -65.29 -14.06
N GLY A 670 5.02 -65.29 -13.21
CA GLY A 670 4.85 -66.26 -12.12
C GLY A 670 5.90 -66.14 -11.00
N ARG A 671 6.51 -64.96 -10.82
CA ARG A 671 7.55 -64.69 -9.83
C ARG A 671 6.97 -64.18 -8.52
N GLU A 672 7.75 -64.34 -7.43
CA GLU A 672 7.36 -63.89 -6.10
C GLU A 672 7.23 -62.34 -6.04
N ILE A 673 6.13 -61.85 -5.48
CA ILE A 673 5.81 -60.40 -5.40
C ILE A 673 6.07 -59.77 -4.04
N SER A 674 6.33 -60.57 -2.99
CA SER A 674 6.40 -60.14 -1.58
C SER A 674 7.40 -58.98 -1.36
N GLY A 675 8.62 -59.13 -1.87
CA GLY A 675 9.67 -58.11 -1.76
C GLY A 675 9.36 -56.82 -2.53
N LEU A 676 8.69 -56.94 -3.68
CA LEU A 676 8.29 -55.78 -4.49
C LEU A 676 7.14 -55.01 -3.83
N VAL A 677 6.19 -55.73 -3.23
CA VAL A 677 5.10 -55.14 -2.42
C VAL A 677 5.67 -54.41 -1.20
N LEU A 678 6.64 -55.00 -0.50
CA LEU A 678 7.33 -54.33 0.60
C LEU A 678 8.02 -53.05 0.12
N GLY A 679 8.74 -53.12 -1.00
CA GLY A 679 9.36 -51.95 -1.63
C GLY A 679 8.34 -50.84 -1.95
N LEU A 680 7.18 -51.20 -2.52
CA LEU A 680 6.09 -50.28 -2.81
C LEU A 680 5.53 -49.61 -1.54
N LEU A 681 5.24 -50.41 -0.50
CA LEU A 681 4.69 -49.93 0.78
C LEU A 681 5.70 -49.09 1.57
N VAL A 682 6.99 -49.22 1.32
CA VAL A 682 8.05 -48.36 1.88
C VAL A 682 8.24 -47.08 1.05
N CYS A 683 8.28 -47.17 -0.27
CA CYS A 683 8.49 -46.01 -1.15
C CYS A 683 7.33 -45.00 -1.08
N ALA A 684 6.08 -45.46 -0.96
CA ALA A 684 4.91 -44.59 -0.90
C ALA A 684 4.93 -43.58 0.27
N PRO A 685 5.10 -44.00 1.54
CA PRO A 685 5.22 -43.06 2.66
C PRO A 685 6.52 -42.25 2.62
N LEU A 686 7.64 -42.82 2.13
CA LEU A 686 8.88 -42.07 1.97
C LEU A 686 8.75 -40.91 0.97
N ALA A 687 8.00 -41.09 -0.13
CA ALA A 687 7.75 -40.03 -1.09
C ALA A 687 7.02 -38.84 -0.44
N ALA A 688 6.02 -39.11 0.40
CA ALA A 688 5.30 -38.08 1.15
C ALA A 688 6.19 -37.43 2.24
N LEU A 689 6.94 -38.25 2.99
CA LEU A 689 7.84 -37.79 4.05
C LEU A 689 8.95 -36.88 3.50
N PHE A 690 9.63 -37.28 2.43
CA PHE A 690 10.69 -36.48 1.82
C PHE A 690 10.15 -35.17 1.25
N HIS A 691 8.94 -35.15 0.69
CA HIS A 691 8.34 -33.88 0.24
C HIS A 691 8.01 -32.94 1.40
N TRP A 692 7.52 -33.49 2.51
CA TRP A 692 7.26 -32.71 3.71
C TRP A 692 8.55 -32.16 4.32
N LEU A 693 9.58 -33.01 4.49
CA LEU A 693 10.89 -32.60 5.02
C LEU A 693 11.59 -31.58 4.12
N GLU A 694 11.60 -31.80 2.80
CA GLU A 694 12.10 -30.87 1.80
C GLU A 694 11.44 -29.50 1.97
N SER A 695 10.10 -29.47 1.96
CA SER A 695 9.35 -28.22 2.09
C SER A 695 9.61 -27.55 3.44
N TRP A 696 9.59 -28.32 4.53
CA TRP A 696 9.78 -27.79 5.89
C TRP A 696 11.16 -27.15 6.04
N LEU A 697 12.22 -27.84 5.60
CA LEU A 697 13.58 -27.35 5.66
C LEU A 697 13.81 -26.10 4.78
N ALA A 698 13.23 -26.10 3.58
CA ALA A 698 13.30 -24.98 2.65
C ALA A 698 12.68 -23.70 3.24
N HIS A 699 11.47 -23.79 3.83
CA HIS A 699 10.79 -22.64 4.43
C HIS A 699 11.46 -22.22 5.75
N ALA A 700 11.95 -23.17 6.56
CA ALA A 700 12.69 -22.85 7.80
C ALA A 700 13.90 -21.97 7.51
N MET A 701 14.68 -22.35 6.48
CA MET A 701 15.80 -21.56 5.99
C MET A 701 15.33 -20.21 5.45
N ALA A 702 14.32 -20.19 4.59
CA ALA A 702 13.88 -18.97 3.91
C ALA A 702 13.40 -17.89 4.90
N TYR A 703 12.59 -18.25 5.91
CA TYR A 703 12.07 -17.29 6.89
C TYR A 703 13.17 -16.68 7.78
N GLN A 704 14.17 -17.46 8.18
CA GLN A 704 15.32 -16.91 8.89
C GLN A 704 16.13 -15.93 8.03
N LEU A 705 16.34 -16.25 6.75
CA LEU A 705 16.97 -15.34 5.79
C LEU A 705 16.17 -14.03 5.66
N LEU A 706 14.84 -14.09 5.63
CA LEU A 706 13.97 -12.92 5.57
C LEU A 706 14.12 -12.00 6.79
N ALA A 707 14.17 -12.58 7.99
CA ALA A 707 14.40 -11.81 9.22
C ALA A 707 15.75 -11.07 9.15
N ASP A 708 16.82 -11.75 8.75
CA ASP A 708 18.15 -11.15 8.58
C ASP A 708 18.17 -10.05 7.51
N MET A 709 17.43 -10.22 6.41
CA MET A 709 17.30 -9.21 5.37
C MET A 709 16.58 -7.95 5.87
N ARG A 710 15.51 -8.09 6.66
CA ARG A 710 14.81 -6.95 7.29
C ARG A 710 15.71 -6.17 8.24
N VAL A 711 16.50 -6.87 9.05
CA VAL A 711 17.46 -6.25 9.98
C VAL A 711 18.53 -5.48 9.19
N LYS A 712 19.17 -6.12 8.21
CA LYS A 712 20.20 -5.47 7.37
C LYS A 712 19.65 -4.28 6.60
N LEU A 713 18.41 -4.37 6.11
CA LEU A 713 17.74 -3.27 5.43
C LEU A 713 17.57 -2.07 6.37
N TYR A 714 17.05 -2.29 7.58
CA TYR A 714 16.93 -1.22 8.57
C TYR A 714 18.30 -0.64 8.94
N ASP A 715 19.30 -1.48 9.23
CA ASP A 715 20.66 -1.03 9.59
C ASP A 715 21.28 -0.17 8.47
N LYS A 716 21.01 -0.51 7.20
CA LYS A 716 21.46 0.28 6.06
C LYS A 716 20.69 1.61 5.96
N LEU A 717 19.36 1.59 6.09
CA LEU A 717 18.54 2.80 6.09
C LEU A 717 18.90 3.75 7.23
N GLU A 718 19.21 3.21 8.40
CA GLU A 718 19.76 3.94 9.54
C GLU A 718 20.98 4.72 9.10
N ARG A 719 22.02 4.09 8.53
CA ARG A 719 23.23 4.78 8.08
C ARG A 719 22.97 5.82 6.99
N LEU A 720 22.04 5.55 6.08
CA LEU A 720 21.69 6.42 4.95
C LEU A 720 20.86 7.66 5.32
N ALA A 721 20.15 7.65 6.45
CA ALA A 721 19.29 8.75 6.86
C ALA A 721 20.05 9.95 7.45
N PRO A 722 19.50 11.17 7.37
CA PRO A 722 18.25 11.55 6.71
C PRO A 722 18.40 11.73 5.19
N ALA A 723 19.63 11.78 4.66
CA ALA A 723 19.89 12.18 3.28
C ALA A 723 19.14 11.34 2.24
N TYR A 724 19.16 10.03 2.40
CA TYR A 724 18.44 9.12 1.51
C TYR A 724 16.92 9.22 1.63
N LEU A 725 16.41 9.51 2.84
CA LEU A 725 14.98 9.60 3.10
C LEU A 725 14.35 10.85 2.49
N LEU A 726 15.13 11.92 2.27
CA LEU A 726 14.63 13.11 1.59
C LEU A 726 14.42 12.91 0.08
N GLN A 727 15.07 11.91 -0.52
CA GLN A 727 14.97 11.60 -1.95
C GLN A 727 14.02 10.44 -2.24
N ARG A 728 13.47 9.77 -1.22
CA ARG A 728 12.69 8.54 -1.36
C ARG A 728 11.37 8.64 -0.59
N ARG A 729 10.32 8.00 -1.12
CA ARG A 729 9.04 7.91 -0.42
C ARG A 729 9.14 6.85 0.68
N SER A 730 8.75 7.18 1.91
CA SER A 730 8.78 6.22 3.04
C SER A 730 7.93 4.98 2.78
N GLY A 731 6.83 5.11 2.03
CA GLY A 731 5.99 3.99 1.63
C GLY A 731 6.74 2.95 0.79
N ASP A 732 7.63 3.39 -0.11
CA ASP A 732 8.44 2.48 -0.93
C ASP A 732 9.39 1.65 -0.06
N LEU A 733 9.93 2.25 1.01
CA LEU A 733 10.82 1.59 1.96
C LEU A 733 10.09 0.59 2.86
N VAL A 734 8.83 0.88 3.22
CA VAL A 734 7.97 -0.09 3.93
C VAL A 734 7.64 -1.26 3.02
N ALA A 735 7.24 -0.99 1.77
CA ALA A 735 6.99 -2.05 0.78
C ALA A 735 8.25 -2.90 0.58
N LEU A 736 9.43 -2.28 0.60
CA LEU A 736 10.71 -2.98 0.54
C LEU A 736 10.92 -3.94 1.74
N ALA A 737 10.64 -3.50 2.97
CA ALA A 737 10.80 -4.30 4.19
C ALA A 737 9.73 -5.38 4.40
N THR A 738 8.56 -5.20 3.79
CA THR A 738 7.40 -6.10 3.91
C THR A 738 7.28 -6.98 2.67
N GLN A 739 6.73 -6.45 1.58
CA GLN A 739 6.38 -7.18 0.36
C GLN A 739 7.60 -7.68 -0.42
N ASP A 740 8.61 -6.85 -0.66
CA ASP A 740 9.76 -7.24 -1.49
C ASP A 740 10.62 -8.30 -0.81
N VAL A 741 10.92 -8.11 0.49
CA VAL A 741 11.63 -9.13 1.28
C VAL A 741 10.83 -10.43 1.33
N GLU A 742 9.49 -10.37 1.41
CA GLU A 742 8.65 -11.57 1.29
C GLU A 742 8.69 -12.21 -0.10
N MET A 743 8.78 -11.44 -1.19
CA MET A 743 8.94 -11.99 -2.54
C MET A 743 10.26 -12.74 -2.75
N VAL A 744 11.29 -12.42 -1.95
CA VAL A 744 12.56 -13.14 -1.97
C VAL A 744 12.46 -14.56 -1.36
N GLU A 745 11.49 -14.79 -0.47
CA GLU A 745 11.22 -16.12 0.13
C GLU A 745 10.95 -17.18 -0.94
N TYR A 746 10.15 -16.84 -1.95
CA TYR A 746 9.83 -17.72 -3.08
C TYR A 746 11.07 -18.23 -3.82
N PHE A 747 12.13 -17.44 -3.91
CA PHE A 747 13.37 -17.89 -4.54
C PHE A 747 14.03 -19.02 -3.74
N TYR A 748 14.12 -18.87 -2.42
CA TYR A 748 14.74 -19.86 -1.55
C TYR A 748 13.88 -21.09 -1.30
N ALA A 749 12.58 -20.91 -1.06
CA ALA A 749 11.66 -22.00 -0.71
C ALA A 749 11.12 -22.77 -1.93
N HIS A 750 11.02 -22.11 -3.10
CA HIS A 750 10.26 -22.65 -4.24
C HIS A 750 10.97 -22.58 -5.61
N THR A 751 12.14 -21.95 -5.72
CA THR A 751 12.83 -21.81 -7.01
C THR A 751 14.09 -22.67 -7.12
N ILE A 752 15.03 -22.59 -6.17
CA ILE A 752 16.36 -23.20 -6.32
C ILE A 752 16.28 -24.73 -6.45
N ALA A 753 15.69 -25.42 -5.46
CA ALA A 753 15.64 -26.88 -5.46
C ALA A 753 14.78 -27.43 -6.61
N PRO A 754 13.54 -26.93 -6.86
CA PRO A 754 12.74 -27.35 -8.00
C PRO A 754 13.42 -27.13 -9.35
N ALA A 755 14.13 -26.01 -9.56
CA ALA A 755 14.82 -25.76 -10.82
C ALA A 755 15.90 -26.81 -11.12
N ILE A 756 16.69 -27.20 -10.11
CA ILE A 756 17.72 -28.25 -10.26
C ILE A 756 17.06 -29.61 -10.53
N VAL A 757 16.04 -29.97 -9.74
CA VAL A 757 15.29 -31.22 -9.92
C VAL A 757 14.65 -31.29 -11.32
N SER A 758 14.15 -30.17 -11.83
CA SER A 758 13.49 -30.08 -13.14
C SER A 758 14.43 -30.25 -14.34
N VAL A 759 15.74 -30.13 -14.15
CA VAL A 759 16.75 -30.44 -15.17
C VAL A 759 17.31 -31.85 -14.95
N LEU A 760 17.66 -32.19 -13.71
CA LEU A 760 18.30 -33.45 -13.36
C LEU A 760 17.40 -34.66 -13.67
N VAL A 761 16.11 -34.60 -13.32
CA VAL A 761 15.19 -35.72 -13.48
C VAL A 761 14.94 -36.03 -14.96
N PRO A 762 14.57 -35.09 -15.84
CA PRO A 762 14.38 -35.39 -17.26
C PRO A 762 15.63 -35.92 -17.95
N VAL A 763 16.81 -35.39 -17.63
CA VAL A 763 18.08 -35.90 -18.16
C VAL A 763 18.31 -37.34 -17.70
N SER A 764 18.08 -37.62 -16.42
CA SER A 764 18.24 -38.97 -15.86
C SER A 764 17.26 -39.97 -16.47
N VAL A 765 16.01 -39.56 -16.68
CA VAL A 765 14.98 -40.42 -17.30
C VAL A 765 15.28 -40.65 -18.78
N LEU A 766 15.65 -39.62 -19.55
CA LEU A 766 16.06 -39.82 -20.94
C LEU A 766 17.26 -40.75 -21.05
N GLY A 767 18.25 -40.61 -20.16
CA GLY A 767 19.39 -41.52 -20.07
C GLY A 767 18.96 -42.97 -19.78
N PHE A 768 18.09 -43.17 -18.80
CA PHE A 768 17.53 -44.49 -18.47
C PHE A 768 16.75 -45.10 -19.63
N LEU A 769 15.81 -44.35 -20.23
CA LEU A 769 15.06 -44.81 -21.40
C LEU A 769 15.98 -45.12 -22.57
N GLY A 770 17.01 -44.30 -22.80
CA GLY A 770 17.97 -44.48 -23.88
C GLY A 770 18.82 -45.74 -23.71
N PHE A 771 19.20 -46.06 -22.48
CA PHE A 771 19.95 -47.27 -22.13
C PHE A 771 19.15 -48.55 -22.40
N TYR A 772 17.86 -48.58 -22.05
CA TYR A 772 17.00 -49.74 -22.29
C TYR A 772 16.45 -49.80 -23.72
N SER A 773 16.10 -48.66 -24.32
CA SER A 773 15.50 -48.55 -25.63
C SER A 773 15.61 -47.13 -26.20
N TRP A 774 16.67 -46.88 -26.96
CA TRP A 774 16.90 -45.58 -27.60
C TRP A 774 15.73 -45.08 -28.48
N PRO A 775 14.93 -45.92 -29.20
CA PRO A 775 13.79 -45.41 -29.95
C PRO A 775 12.65 -44.93 -29.05
N VAL A 776 12.48 -45.52 -27.85
CA VAL A 776 11.51 -45.03 -26.85
C VAL A 776 11.93 -43.66 -26.32
N ALA A 777 13.22 -43.48 -26.02
CA ALA A 777 13.74 -42.18 -25.59
C ALA A 777 13.56 -41.10 -26.67
N LEU A 778 13.83 -41.45 -27.93
CA LEU A 778 13.65 -40.54 -29.07
C LEU A 778 12.17 -40.18 -29.29
N ALA A 779 11.25 -41.11 -29.05
CA ALA A 779 9.81 -40.87 -29.14
C ALA A 779 9.30 -39.86 -28.11
N LEU A 780 9.89 -39.82 -26.91
CA LEU A 780 9.54 -38.87 -25.84
C LEU A 780 10.10 -37.46 -26.09
N LEU A 781 11.28 -37.37 -26.69
CA LEU A 781 12.06 -36.14 -26.85
C LEU A 781 11.30 -34.94 -27.45
N PRO A 782 10.52 -35.05 -28.55
CA PRO A 782 9.82 -33.89 -29.12
C PRO A 782 8.77 -33.31 -28.16
N PHE A 783 8.08 -34.15 -27.40
CA PHE A 783 7.07 -33.71 -26.44
C PHE A 783 7.70 -33.05 -25.22
N LEU A 784 8.81 -33.61 -24.74
CA LEU A 784 9.58 -33.02 -23.64
C LEU A 784 10.23 -31.69 -24.05
N ALA A 785 10.77 -31.60 -25.26
CA ALA A 785 11.33 -30.37 -25.81
C ALA A 785 10.25 -29.28 -25.95
N TYR A 786 9.06 -29.64 -26.44
CA TYR A 786 7.92 -28.72 -26.48
C TYR A 786 7.54 -28.24 -25.08
N ALA A 787 7.41 -29.16 -24.12
CA ALA A 787 7.04 -28.86 -22.74
C ALA A 787 8.03 -27.89 -22.05
N LEU A 788 9.32 -28.01 -22.37
CA LEU A 788 10.37 -27.14 -21.84
C LEU A 788 10.42 -25.77 -22.52
N VAL A 789 10.27 -25.71 -23.85
CA VAL A 789 10.45 -24.48 -24.65
C VAL A 789 9.19 -23.61 -24.69
N SER A 790 8.00 -24.22 -24.71
CA SER A 790 6.72 -23.51 -24.87
C SER A 790 6.50 -22.38 -23.85
N PRO A 791 6.72 -22.59 -22.53
CA PRO A 791 6.54 -21.53 -21.53
C PRO A 791 7.50 -20.36 -21.71
N VAL A 792 8.76 -20.64 -22.08
CA VAL A 792 9.80 -19.63 -22.29
C VAL A 792 9.49 -18.78 -23.52
N ARG A 793 9.00 -19.39 -24.60
CA ARG A 793 8.62 -18.67 -25.83
C ARG A 793 7.35 -17.84 -25.65
N GLY A 794 6.36 -18.35 -24.90
CA GLY A 794 5.12 -17.65 -24.58
C GLY A 794 5.29 -16.43 -23.67
N ARG A 795 6.42 -16.35 -22.94
CA ARG A 795 6.70 -15.30 -21.96
C ARG A 795 6.57 -13.89 -22.50
N ARG A 796 7.19 -13.57 -23.66
CA ARG A 796 7.16 -12.22 -24.23
C ARG A 796 5.73 -11.71 -24.47
N ASN A 797 4.84 -12.60 -24.91
CA ASN A 797 3.44 -12.25 -25.15
C ASN A 797 2.69 -12.03 -23.84
N ILE A 798 2.90 -12.90 -22.85
CA ILE A 798 2.30 -12.75 -21.51
C ILE A 798 2.77 -11.44 -20.86
N ASP A 799 4.06 -11.12 -20.93
CA ASP A 799 4.62 -9.90 -20.36
C ASP A 799 4.01 -8.66 -21.03
N ALA A 800 3.95 -8.62 -22.36
CA ALA A 800 3.34 -7.51 -23.12
C ALA A 800 1.83 -7.35 -22.87
N LEU A 801 1.09 -8.46 -22.71
CA LEU A 801 -0.32 -8.42 -22.30
C LEU A 801 -0.47 -7.99 -20.83
N GLY A 802 0.46 -8.43 -19.98
CA GLY A 802 0.56 -8.09 -18.57
C GLY A 802 0.78 -6.60 -18.35
N ASP A 803 1.68 -5.96 -19.12
CA ASP A 803 1.90 -4.52 -19.09
C ASP A 803 0.61 -3.75 -19.39
N LYS A 804 -0.10 -4.14 -20.46
CA LYS A 804 -1.38 -3.51 -20.82
C LYS A 804 -2.44 -3.71 -19.74
N ALA A 805 -2.48 -4.86 -19.07
CA ALA A 805 -3.40 -5.11 -17.98
C ALA A 805 -3.03 -4.33 -16.70
N ARG A 806 -1.74 -4.20 -16.38
CA ARG A 806 -1.24 -3.39 -15.26
C ARG A 806 -1.55 -1.91 -15.47
N LEU A 807 -1.34 -1.38 -16.67
CA LEU A 807 -1.71 0.00 -17.01
C LEU A 807 -3.22 0.24 -16.82
N ALA A 808 -4.07 -0.64 -17.36
CA ALA A 808 -5.52 -0.54 -17.20
C ALA A 808 -5.97 -0.69 -15.72
N LEU A 809 -5.29 -1.52 -14.94
CA LEU A 809 -5.52 -1.63 -13.50
C LEU A 809 -5.13 -0.33 -12.77
N GLY A 810 -3.98 0.25 -13.14
CA GLY A 810 -3.50 1.53 -12.61
C GLY A 810 -4.47 2.67 -12.90
N GLU A 811 -4.96 2.79 -14.14
CA GLU A 811 -6.00 3.77 -14.51
C GLU A 811 -7.29 3.58 -13.71
N MET A 812 -7.72 2.32 -13.50
CA MET A 812 -8.90 2.02 -12.69
C MET A 812 -8.70 2.42 -11.22
N SER A 813 -7.52 2.14 -10.65
CA SER A 813 -7.15 2.51 -9.28
C SER A 813 -7.07 4.02 -9.09
N ALA A 814 -6.46 4.74 -10.03
CA ALA A 814 -6.40 6.20 -10.02
C ALA A 814 -7.81 6.80 -10.08
N HIS A 815 -8.66 6.31 -11.00
CA HIS A 815 -10.04 6.79 -11.13
C HIS A 815 -10.88 6.57 -9.86
N ALA A 816 -10.73 5.41 -9.21
CA ALA A 816 -11.38 5.13 -7.94
C ALA A 816 -10.83 6.02 -6.81
N THR A 817 -9.52 6.25 -6.75
CA THR A 817 -8.89 7.13 -5.76
C THR A 817 -9.39 8.56 -5.88
N ASP A 818 -9.34 9.13 -7.08
CA ASP A 818 -9.85 10.45 -7.41
C ASP A 818 -11.34 10.59 -7.04
N THR A 819 -12.13 9.53 -7.29
CA THR A 819 -13.55 9.53 -6.97
C THR A 819 -13.80 9.61 -5.46
N ILE A 820 -13.07 8.85 -4.65
CA ILE A 820 -13.26 8.87 -3.19
C ILE A 820 -12.73 10.18 -2.59
N GLN A 821 -11.55 10.64 -3.02
CA GLN A 821 -10.98 11.89 -2.51
C GLN A 821 -11.83 13.11 -2.89
N GLY A 822 -12.31 13.17 -4.13
CA GLY A 822 -13.17 14.25 -4.63
C GLY A 822 -14.66 14.01 -4.45
N LEU A 823 -15.09 13.08 -3.57
CA LEU A 823 -16.49 12.69 -3.47
C LEU A 823 -17.42 13.86 -3.09
N ALA A 824 -16.94 14.78 -2.25
CA ALA A 824 -17.68 15.99 -1.88
C ALA A 824 -17.94 16.87 -3.12
N ASP A 825 -16.89 17.20 -3.88
CA ASP A 825 -17.00 17.97 -5.12
C ASP A 825 -17.88 17.27 -6.15
N LEU A 826 -17.69 15.96 -6.37
CA LEU A 826 -18.51 15.17 -7.31
C LEU A 826 -19.99 15.15 -6.91
N THR A 827 -20.28 15.14 -5.60
CA THR A 827 -21.66 15.17 -5.08
C THR A 827 -22.25 16.56 -5.27
N ALA A 828 -21.55 17.62 -4.85
CA ALA A 828 -21.99 19.01 -4.96
C ALA A 828 -22.30 19.41 -6.42
N PHE A 829 -21.46 18.99 -7.37
CA PHE A 829 -21.66 19.23 -8.80
C PHE A 829 -22.55 18.19 -9.51
N GLN A 830 -23.07 17.18 -8.78
CA GLN A 830 -23.94 16.10 -9.31
C GLN A 830 -23.30 15.27 -10.43
N ALA A 831 -22.00 15.02 -10.34
CA ALA A 831 -21.22 14.32 -11.35
C ALA A 831 -21.02 12.81 -11.06
N THR A 832 -21.47 12.30 -9.91
CA THR A 832 -21.28 10.90 -9.48
C THR A 832 -21.79 9.86 -10.48
N GLY A 833 -22.94 10.10 -11.12
CA GLY A 833 -23.51 9.20 -12.12
C GLY A 833 -22.69 9.08 -13.41
N ARG A 834 -22.14 10.20 -13.92
CA ARG A 834 -21.24 10.18 -15.08
C ARG A 834 -19.92 9.53 -14.74
N ARG A 835 -19.35 9.89 -13.59
CA ARG A 835 -18.09 9.34 -13.09
C ARG A 835 -18.17 7.83 -12.88
N ARG A 836 -19.35 7.31 -12.53
CA ARG A 836 -19.65 5.87 -12.51
C ARG A 836 -19.57 5.22 -13.89
N ALA A 837 -20.15 5.84 -14.93
CA ALA A 837 -20.12 5.30 -16.28
C ALA A 837 -18.68 5.23 -16.82
N GLU A 838 -17.87 6.26 -16.56
CA GLU A 838 -16.43 6.28 -16.86
C GLU A 838 -15.69 5.15 -16.12
N PHE A 839 -15.93 5.00 -14.81
CA PHE A 839 -15.34 3.94 -14.01
C PHE A 839 -15.65 2.54 -14.56
N LEU A 840 -16.91 2.28 -14.93
CA LEU A 840 -17.32 1.00 -15.50
C LEU A 840 -16.69 0.73 -16.86
N LYS A 841 -16.44 1.78 -17.67
CA LYS A 841 -15.72 1.66 -18.95
C LYS A 841 -14.26 1.27 -18.74
N VAL A 842 -13.57 1.91 -17.80
CA VAL A 842 -12.17 1.57 -17.45
C VAL A 842 -12.09 0.16 -16.86
N ALA A 843 -13.04 -0.20 -15.98
CA ALA A 843 -13.14 -1.56 -15.43
C ALA A 843 -13.38 -2.63 -16.52
N ASP A 844 -14.15 -2.32 -17.56
CA ASP A 844 -14.36 -3.23 -18.70
C ASP A 844 -13.10 -3.39 -19.57
N GLN A 845 -12.36 -2.30 -19.80
CA GLN A 845 -11.08 -2.36 -20.49
C GLN A 845 -10.10 -3.28 -19.75
N TYR A 846 -9.98 -3.12 -18.44
CA TYR A 846 -9.19 -4.03 -17.61
C TYR A 846 -9.69 -5.48 -17.73
N ARG A 847 -11.00 -5.71 -17.65
CA ARG A 847 -11.63 -7.04 -17.80
C ARG A 847 -11.21 -7.74 -19.10
N VAL A 848 -11.27 -7.03 -20.24
CA VAL A 848 -10.91 -7.57 -21.55
C VAL A 848 -9.42 -7.92 -21.61
N ARG A 849 -8.54 -7.04 -21.12
CA ARG A 849 -7.09 -7.28 -21.08
C ARG A 849 -6.73 -8.47 -20.18
N ARG A 850 -7.34 -8.55 -19.00
CA ARG A 850 -7.13 -9.65 -18.05
C ARG A 850 -7.59 -11.00 -18.62
N LEU A 851 -8.75 -11.05 -19.27
CA LEU A 851 -9.24 -12.28 -19.91
C LEU A 851 -8.36 -12.74 -21.07
N ALA A 852 -7.70 -11.83 -21.79
CA ALA A 852 -6.74 -12.20 -22.85
C ALA A 852 -5.55 -12.98 -22.27
N ILE A 853 -4.99 -12.51 -21.15
CA ILE A 853 -3.90 -13.21 -20.43
C ILE A 853 -4.36 -14.59 -19.97
N LEU A 854 -5.52 -14.68 -19.30
CA LEU A 854 -6.03 -15.94 -18.75
C LEU A 854 -6.36 -16.96 -19.83
N ARG A 855 -6.85 -16.52 -20.99
CA ARG A 855 -7.08 -17.39 -22.16
C ARG A 855 -5.77 -17.93 -22.73
N ASP A 856 -4.74 -17.10 -22.83
CA ASP A 856 -3.43 -17.53 -23.31
C ASP A 856 -2.77 -18.54 -22.37
N LEU A 857 -2.79 -18.28 -21.06
CA LEU A 857 -2.33 -19.21 -20.03
C LEU A 857 -3.09 -20.54 -20.09
N SER A 858 -4.41 -20.50 -20.24
CA SER A 858 -5.22 -21.71 -20.36
C SER A 858 -4.87 -22.53 -21.61
N ARG A 859 -4.54 -21.88 -22.74
CA ARG A 859 -4.06 -22.57 -23.94
C ARG A 859 -2.71 -23.24 -23.70
N GLN A 860 -1.78 -22.57 -23.02
CA GLN A 860 -0.47 -23.14 -22.70
C GLN A 860 -0.61 -24.38 -21.79
N THR A 861 -1.48 -24.32 -20.77
CA THR A 861 -1.78 -25.48 -19.93
C THR A 861 -2.41 -26.63 -20.71
N ALA A 862 -3.37 -26.35 -21.59
CA ALA A 862 -4.00 -27.38 -22.42
C ALA A 862 -3.00 -28.07 -23.35
N TRP A 863 -2.12 -27.30 -24.02
CA TRP A 863 -1.08 -27.88 -24.87
C TRP A 863 -0.01 -28.64 -24.10
N PHE A 864 0.31 -28.22 -22.88
CA PHE A 864 1.20 -28.96 -21.99
C PHE A 864 0.58 -30.33 -21.61
N GLU A 865 -0.71 -30.38 -21.31
CA GLU A 865 -1.43 -31.64 -21.08
C GLU A 865 -1.43 -32.54 -22.31
N VAL A 866 -1.59 -31.96 -23.52
CA VAL A 866 -1.47 -32.71 -24.79
C VAL A 866 -0.06 -33.29 -24.94
N ALA A 867 0.99 -32.51 -24.66
CA ALA A 867 2.37 -32.97 -24.76
C ALA A 867 2.68 -34.10 -23.77
N MET A 868 2.24 -33.97 -22.51
CA MET A 868 2.36 -35.03 -21.50
C MET A 868 1.60 -36.29 -21.92
N GLY A 869 0.36 -36.13 -22.39
CA GLY A 869 -0.50 -37.26 -22.74
C GLY A 869 -0.05 -38.01 -23.98
N LEU A 870 0.27 -37.29 -25.04
CA LEU A 870 0.78 -37.87 -26.28
C LEU A 870 2.22 -38.38 -26.12
N GLY A 871 3.05 -37.74 -25.28
CA GLY A 871 4.38 -38.24 -24.96
C GLY A 871 4.35 -39.62 -24.27
N GLY A 872 3.47 -39.79 -23.28
CA GLY A 872 3.25 -41.10 -22.66
C GLY A 872 2.70 -42.15 -23.64
N LEU A 873 1.76 -41.75 -24.51
CA LEU A 873 1.23 -42.64 -25.55
C LEU A 873 2.27 -43.01 -26.61
N ALA A 874 3.13 -42.07 -27.02
CA ALA A 874 4.21 -42.33 -27.98
C ALA A 874 5.20 -43.36 -27.44
N VAL A 875 5.56 -43.25 -26.15
CA VAL A 875 6.37 -44.26 -25.45
C VAL A 875 5.66 -45.62 -25.45
N ALA A 876 4.35 -45.65 -25.17
CA ALA A 876 3.58 -46.89 -25.17
C ALA A 876 3.50 -47.56 -26.56
N VAL A 877 3.25 -46.78 -27.62
CA VAL A 877 3.12 -47.28 -29.01
C VAL A 877 4.47 -47.73 -29.58
N VAL A 878 5.52 -46.92 -29.43
CA VAL A 878 6.87 -47.28 -29.91
C VAL A 878 7.44 -48.46 -29.11
N GLY A 879 7.16 -48.50 -27.81
CA GLY A 879 7.50 -49.65 -26.97
C GLY A 879 6.73 -50.91 -27.37
N ALA A 880 5.41 -50.83 -27.62
CA ALA A 880 4.61 -51.95 -28.12
C ALA A 880 5.11 -52.48 -29.47
N TRP A 881 5.52 -51.59 -30.36
CA TRP A 881 6.15 -51.96 -31.62
C TRP A 881 7.48 -52.70 -31.41
N GLN A 882 8.36 -52.21 -30.52
CA GLN A 882 9.61 -52.91 -30.19
C GLN A 882 9.40 -54.25 -29.50
N VAL A 883 8.34 -54.39 -28.70
CA VAL A 883 7.92 -55.68 -28.14
C VAL A 883 7.53 -56.64 -29.26
N SER A 884 6.75 -56.19 -30.24
CA SER A 884 6.38 -57.03 -31.40
C SER A 884 7.57 -57.43 -32.26
N ALA A 885 8.62 -56.60 -32.30
CA ALA A 885 9.87 -56.87 -32.99
C ALA A 885 10.85 -57.74 -32.17
N GLY A 886 10.48 -58.13 -30.93
CA GLY A 886 11.34 -58.89 -30.02
C GLY A 886 12.51 -58.12 -29.41
N ALA A 887 12.60 -56.80 -29.65
CA ALA A 887 13.68 -55.94 -29.16
C ALA A 887 13.49 -55.50 -27.70
N LEU A 888 12.27 -55.59 -27.17
CA LEU A 888 11.92 -55.17 -25.82
C LEU A 888 11.00 -56.22 -25.16
N SER A 889 11.20 -56.50 -23.87
CA SER A 889 10.26 -57.36 -23.14
C SER A 889 8.94 -56.62 -22.90
N ALA A 890 7.81 -57.29 -23.20
CA ALA A 890 6.48 -56.78 -22.88
C ALA A 890 6.32 -56.43 -21.39
N SER A 891 7.02 -57.12 -20.49
CA SER A 891 6.96 -56.85 -19.04
C SER A 891 7.58 -55.52 -18.62
N MET A 892 8.47 -54.94 -19.43
CA MET A 892 9.10 -53.63 -19.15
C MET A 892 8.26 -52.45 -19.64
N LEU A 893 7.27 -52.67 -20.50
CA LEU A 893 6.55 -51.57 -21.17
C LEU A 893 5.80 -50.64 -20.19
N PRO A 894 5.04 -51.12 -19.18
CA PRO A 894 4.33 -50.25 -18.24
C PRO A 894 5.30 -49.43 -17.39
N LEU A 895 6.46 -50.00 -17.04
CA LEU A 895 7.54 -49.32 -16.33
C LEU A 895 8.07 -48.12 -17.14
N LEU A 896 8.39 -48.34 -18.42
CA LEU A 896 8.91 -47.28 -19.30
C LEU A 896 7.88 -46.16 -19.49
N VAL A 897 6.59 -46.50 -19.64
CA VAL A 897 5.50 -45.52 -19.75
C VAL A 897 5.37 -44.69 -18.48
N LEU A 898 5.36 -45.31 -17.29
CA LEU A 898 5.23 -44.56 -16.03
C LEU A 898 6.43 -43.64 -15.77
N ILE A 899 7.65 -44.12 -16.03
CA ILE A 899 8.88 -43.31 -15.88
C ILE A 899 8.86 -42.11 -16.86
N ALA A 900 8.44 -42.34 -18.10
CA ALA A 900 8.29 -41.27 -19.09
C ALA A 900 7.27 -40.22 -18.64
N MET A 901 6.11 -40.64 -18.12
CA MET A 901 5.10 -39.71 -17.63
C MET A 901 5.54 -38.93 -16.39
N ALA A 902 6.26 -39.58 -15.46
CA ALA A 902 6.79 -38.93 -14.25
C ALA A 902 7.75 -37.76 -14.57
N THR A 903 8.41 -37.80 -15.72
CA THR A 903 9.35 -36.76 -16.19
C THR A 903 8.67 -35.41 -16.41
N PHE A 904 7.41 -35.38 -16.82
CA PHE A 904 6.71 -34.12 -17.08
C PHE A 904 6.35 -33.36 -15.81
N LEU A 905 6.32 -34.02 -14.64
CA LEU A 905 5.92 -33.38 -13.39
C LEU A 905 6.91 -32.27 -12.97
N PRO A 906 8.22 -32.50 -12.82
CA PRO A 906 9.19 -31.42 -12.59
C PRO A 906 9.21 -30.38 -13.72
N VAL A 907 9.08 -30.80 -14.99
CA VAL A 907 9.09 -29.85 -16.13
C VAL A 907 7.94 -28.84 -16.04
N SER A 908 6.78 -29.24 -15.50
CA SER A 908 5.66 -28.32 -15.28
C SER A 908 5.98 -27.21 -14.27
N GLU A 909 6.86 -27.48 -13.30
CA GLU A 909 7.27 -26.54 -12.25
C GLU A 909 8.11 -25.40 -12.82
N ILE A 910 8.92 -25.65 -13.88
CA ILE A 910 9.72 -24.63 -14.58
C ILE A 910 8.85 -23.45 -15.05
N SER A 911 7.64 -23.74 -15.54
CA SER A 911 6.70 -22.71 -15.99
C SER A 911 6.30 -21.75 -14.87
N GLN A 912 6.16 -22.25 -13.64
CA GLN A 912 5.79 -21.44 -12.48
C GLN A 912 7.00 -20.67 -11.95
N VAL A 913 8.13 -21.37 -11.81
CA VAL A 913 9.41 -20.80 -11.39
C VAL A 913 9.82 -19.63 -12.28
N SER A 914 9.68 -19.76 -13.60
CA SER A 914 10.08 -18.69 -14.54
C SER A 914 9.35 -17.35 -14.34
N ARG A 915 8.07 -17.39 -13.91
CA ARG A 915 7.27 -16.19 -13.63
C ARG A 915 7.59 -15.62 -12.25
N GLN A 916 7.58 -16.46 -11.23
CA GLN A 916 7.89 -16.04 -9.85
C GLN A 916 9.30 -15.48 -9.74
N LEU A 917 10.26 -16.06 -10.46
CA LEU A 917 11.63 -15.56 -10.52
C LEU A 917 11.70 -14.12 -11.07
N ALA A 918 10.80 -13.73 -11.98
CA ALA A 918 10.77 -12.35 -12.49
C ALA A 918 10.38 -11.36 -11.39
N ASP A 919 9.35 -11.68 -10.60
CA ASP A 919 8.90 -10.87 -9.47
C ASP A 919 9.99 -10.79 -8.39
N THR A 920 10.62 -11.93 -8.05
CA THR A 920 11.73 -11.96 -7.09
C THR A 920 12.95 -11.17 -7.58
N ILE A 921 13.27 -11.21 -8.88
CA ILE A 921 14.36 -10.40 -9.46
C ILE A 921 14.05 -8.91 -9.32
N ALA A 922 12.82 -8.48 -9.59
CA ALA A 922 12.41 -7.08 -9.46
C ALA A 922 12.55 -6.59 -8.00
N ALA A 923 12.00 -7.35 -7.04
CA ALA A 923 12.14 -7.07 -5.61
C ALA A 923 13.61 -7.03 -5.16
N THR A 924 14.42 -7.98 -5.63
CA THR A 924 15.86 -8.03 -5.30
C THR A 924 16.62 -6.84 -5.87
N ARG A 925 16.27 -6.35 -7.06
CA ARG A 925 16.92 -5.16 -7.64
C ARG A 925 16.70 -3.93 -6.78
N ARG A 926 15.47 -3.73 -6.28
CA ARG A 926 15.17 -2.65 -5.32
C ARG A 926 16.00 -2.80 -4.04
N LEU A 927 16.08 -4.00 -3.48
CA LEU A 927 16.93 -4.28 -2.31
C LEU A 927 18.42 -4.04 -2.58
N HIS A 928 18.90 -4.39 -3.77
CA HIS A 928 20.28 -4.18 -4.20
C HIS A 928 20.63 -2.69 -4.28
N VAL A 929 19.72 -1.86 -4.80
CA VAL A 929 19.91 -0.39 -4.85
C VAL A 929 20.14 0.14 -3.44
N VAL A 930 19.25 -0.16 -2.49
CA VAL A 930 19.39 0.34 -1.11
C VAL A 930 20.65 -0.20 -0.42
N SER A 931 20.94 -1.49 -0.60
CA SER A 931 22.10 -2.14 0.04
C SER A 931 23.43 -1.55 -0.42
N ASN A 932 23.52 -1.12 -1.68
CA ASN A 932 24.74 -0.58 -2.28
C ASN A 932 24.75 0.95 -2.40
N GLU A 933 23.73 1.64 -1.86
CA GLU A 933 23.73 3.10 -1.82
C GLU A 933 24.92 3.58 -0.95
N PRO A 934 25.72 4.56 -1.43
CA PRO A 934 26.84 5.10 -0.68
C PRO A 934 26.35 5.81 0.59
N GLU A 935 27.08 5.63 1.69
CA GLU A 935 26.75 6.27 2.96
C GLU A 935 27.17 7.76 2.92
N PRO A 936 26.26 8.71 3.23
CA PRO A 936 26.56 10.14 3.12
C PRO A 936 27.68 10.61 4.06
N VAL A 937 27.74 10.01 5.25
CA VAL A 937 28.72 10.29 6.29
C VAL A 937 29.07 8.98 6.99
N THR A 938 30.32 8.84 7.43
CA THR A 938 30.80 7.70 8.21
C THR A 938 31.32 8.14 9.57
N ASP A 939 31.42 7.20 10.50
CA ASP A 939 31.83 7.49 11.87
C ASP A 939 33.27 8.04 11.96
N GLY A 940 33.48 8.98 12.89
CA GLY A 940 34.80 9.51 13.21
C GLY A 940 35.48 8.73 14.33
N PRO A 941 36.83 8.73 14.41
CA PRO A 941 37.56 7.94 15.39
C PRO A 941 37.61 8.53 16.81
N LEU A 942 37.21 9.78 17.02
CA LEU A 942 37.33 10.50 18.30
C LEU A 942 35.99 10.60 19.03
N ALA A 943 36.01 10.54 20.35
CA ALA A 943 34.84 10.84 21.17
C ALA A 943 34.51 12.35 21.16
N ALA A 944 33.23 12.71 21.27
CA ALA A 944 32.80 14.10 21.34
C ALA A 944 33.22 14.78 22.66
N PRO A 945 33.62 16.08 22.63
CA PRO A 945 34.07 16.79 23.81
C PRO A 945 32.98 16.87 24.87
N VAL A 946 33.37 16.66 26.14
CA VAL A 946 32.48 16.82 27.30
C VAL A 946 32.58 18.24 27.80
N ALA A 947 31.46 18.92 27.97
CA ALA A 947 31.40 20.22 28.61
C ALA A 947 30.17 20.31 29.51
N THR A 948 30.35 20.91 30.69
CA THR A 948 29.27 21.22 31.64
C THR A 948 28.56 22.53 31.32
N HIS A 949 29.21 23.41 30.56
CA HIS A 949 28.68 24.65 30.00
C HIS A 949 28.76 24.58 28.47
N GLY A 950 28.12 25.51 27.74
CA GLY A 950 28.05 25.48 26.28
C GLY A 950 29.38 25.23 25.55
N LEU A 951 29.32 24.65 24.34
CA LEU A 951 30.49 24.41 23.47
C LEU A 951 30.61 25.50 22.41
N SER A 952 31.82 25.87 22.01
CA SER A 952 32.01 26.79 20.89
C SER A 952 31.64 26.12 19.56
N LEU A 953 31.09 26.91 18.62
CA LEU A 953 30.76 26.48 17.26
C LEU A 953 31.52 27.34 16.27
N ALA A 954 32.07 26.75 15.21
CA ALA A 954 32.67 27.53 14.12
C ALA A 954 32.37 26.90 12.76
N PHE A 955 32.03 27.75 11.79
CA PHE A 955 31.96 27.42 10.37
C PHE A 955 33.12 28.18 9.70
N GLU A 956 33.98 27.47 8.98
CA GLU A 956 35.19 27.99 8.33
C GLU A 956 35.12 27.70 6.83
N HIS A 957 34.76 28.72 6.03
CA HIS A 957 34.73 28.67 4.56
C HIS A 957 33.87 27.53 4.01
N VAL A 958 32.66 27.38 4.54
CA VAL A 958 31.81 26.22 4.24
C VAL A 958 31.03 26.43 2.94
N ASP A 959 31.27 25.53 1.98
CA ASP A 959 30.49 25.39 0.75
C ASP A 959 29.70 24.08 0.78
N PHE A 960 28.42 24.13 0.44
CA PHE A 960 27.56 22.95 0.44
C PHE A 960 26.42 23.04 -0.58
N ALA A 961 26.17 21.93 -1.28
CA ALA A 961 24.95 21.70 -2.03
C ALA A 961 24.38 20.32 -1.70
N TYR A 962 23.05 20.23 -1.66
CA TYR A 962 22.37 18.94 -1.58
C TYR A 962 22.63 18.11 -2.84
N PRO A 963 22.69 16.77 -2.73
CA PRO A 963 22.90 15.91 -3.89
C PRO A 963 21.84 16.16 -4.98
N GLY A 964 22.28 16.24 -6.24
CA GLY A 964 21.41 16.52 -7.39
C GLY A 964 21.19 18.01 -7.71
N LYS A 965 21.65 18.94 -6.87
CA LYS A 965 21.65 20.38 -7.20
C LYS A 965 22.96 20.84 -7.85
N ALA A 966 22.82 21.66 -8.89
CA ALA A 966 23.93 22.32 -9.57
C ALA A 966 24.44 23.55 -8.79
N GLU A 967 23.55 24.32 -8.16
CA GLU A 967 23.91 25.49 -7.36
C GLU A 967 24.10 25.15 -5.88
N ASP A 968 25.11 25.77 -5.27
CA ASP A 968 25.39 25.64 -3.84
C ASP A 968 24.32 26.33 -2.98
N THR A 969 23.82 25.59 -1.99
CA THR A 969 22.88 26.07 -0.97
C THR A 969 23.57 27.00 0.04
N LEU A 970 24.84 26.73 0.36
CA LEU A 970 25.71 27.58 1.18
C LEU A 970 27.00 27.84 0.43
N LYS A 971 27.44 29.10 0.41
CA LYS A 971 28.59 29.59 -0.36
C LYS A 971 29.53 30.35 0.57
N ASN A 972 30.73 29.80 0.80
CA ASN A 972 31.79 30.37 1.62
C ASN A 972 31.29 30.92 2.98
N LEU A 973 30.47 30.15 3.69
CA LEU A 973 29.90 30.57 4.97
C LEU A 973 30.96 30.47 6.09
N SER A 974 31.21 31.60 6.76
CA SER A 974 32.14 31.67 7.90
C SER A 974 31.54 32.45 9.09
N PHE A 975 31.51 31.84 10.26
CA PHE A 975 31.16 32.50 11.52
C PHE A 975 31.61 31.68 12.74
N THR A 976 31.73 32.34 13.90
CA THR A 976 32.10 31.70 15.18
C THR A 976 31.10 32.09 16.27
N ALA A 977 30.58 31.10 16.99
CA ALA A 977 29.76 31.24 18.19
C ALA A 977 30.58 30.85 19.43
N PRO A 978 30.85 31.78 20.37
CA PRO A 978 31.45 31.46 21.64
C PRO A 978 30.61 30.49 22.48
N ALA A 979 31.24 29.79 23.42
CA ALA A 979 30.55 28.96 24.39
C ALA A 979 29.51 29.77 25.18
N GLY A 980 28.25 29.30 25.20
CA GLY A 980 27.14 29.93 25.91
C GLY A 980 26.45 31.08 25.16
N ALA A 981 26.91 31.44 23.96
CA ALA A 981 26.29 32.50 23.16
C ALA A 981 25.01 32.04 22.46
N THR A 982 24.08 32.98 22.26
CA THR A 982 22.88 32.83 21.43
C THR A 982 23.10 33.45 20.06
N VAL A 983 23.14 32.61 19.02
CA VAL A 983 23.28 33.03 17.63
C VAL A 983 21.98 32.80 16.88
N ALA A 984 21.42 33.87 16.29
CA ALA A 984 20.23 33.80 15.46
C ALA A 984 20.57 33.77 13.98
N ILE A 985 19.85 32.98 13.18
CA ILE A 985 19.95 32.94 11.72
C ILE A 985 18.61 33.38 11.11
N VAL A 986 18.66 34.38 10.23
CA VAL A 986 17.52 34.91 9.48
C VAL A 986 17.80 34.99 7.99
N GLY A 987 16.74 35.04 7.20
CA GLY A 987 16.82 35.10 5.74
C GLY A 987 15.54 34.59 5.09
N ALA A 988 15.38 34.85 3.79
CA ALA A 988 14.25 34.35 3.01
C ALA A 988 14.14 32.81 3.08
N SER A 989 12.96 32.27 2.72
CA SER A 989 12.84 30.82 2.56
C SER A 989 13.83 30.33 1.49
N GLY A 990 14.51 29.21 1.74
CA GLY A 990 15.55 28.71 0.85
C GLY A 990 16.94 29.37 0.97
N ALA A 991 17.15 30.34 1.88
CA ALA A 991 18.45 31.00 2.07
C ALA A 991 19.57 30.14 2.70
N GLY A 992 19.28 28.88 3.08
CA GLY A 992 20.25 27.94 3.66
C GLY A 992 20.23 27.81 5.20
N LYS A 993 19.23 28.37 5.89
CA LYS A 993 19.16 28.40 7.36
C LYS A 993 19.19 27.01 8.01
N SER A 994 18.26 26.12 7.64
CA SER A 994 18.18 24.74 8.17
C SER A 994 19.35 23.86 7.72
N THR A 995 20.05 24.25 6.66
CA THR A 995 21.28 23.58 6.21
C THR A 995 22.41 23.75 7.22
N VAL A 996 22.51 24.91 7.89
CA VAL A 996 23.49 25.13 8.97
C VAL A 996 23.28 24.14 10.11
N ALA A 997 22.04 23.97 10.58
CA ALA A 997 21.71 22.99 11.61
C ALA A 997 22.00 21.54 11.15
N SER A 998 21.70 21.24 9.88
CA SER A 998 21.94 19.92 9.30
C SER A 998 23.42 19.53 9.21
N LEU A 999 24.29 20.49 8.88
CA LEU A 999 25.74 20.29 8.85
C LEU A 999 26.32 20.17 10.27
N LEU A 1000 25.79 20.91 11.24
CA LEU A 1000 26.21 20.78 12.64
C LEU A 1000 25.85 19.42 13.25
N LEU A 1001 24.68 18.87 12.92
CA LEU A 1001 24.27 17.50 13.28
C LEU A 1001 24.95 16.42 12.43
N ARG A 1002 25.80 16.84 11.48
CA ARG A 1002 26.54 16.02 10.54
C ARG A 1002 25.64 14.99 9.85
N PHE A 1003 24.54 15.48 9.29
CA PHE A 1003 23.71 14.70 8.36
C PHE A 1003 24.31 14.68 6.95
N TRP A 1004 25.14 15.67 6.64
CA TRP A 1004 26.01 15.74 5.47
C TRP A 1004 27.35 16.31 5.89
N ASP A 1005 28.40 15.97 5.14
CA ASP A 1005 29.67 16.67 5.19
C ASP A 1005 29.68 17.82 4.15
N PRO A 1006 30.33 18.96 4.45
CA PRO A 1006 30.46 20.05 3.49
C PRO A 1006 31.36 19.66 2.30
N ARG A 1007 31.16 20.28 1.13
CA ARG A 1007 32.00 20.06 -0.06
C ARG A 1007 33.39 20.67 0.14
N GLN A 1008 33.44 21.87 0.70
CA GLN A 1008 34.65 22.59 1.09
C GLN A 1008 34.44 23.25 2.45
N GLY A 1009 35.54 23.56 3.14
CA GLY A 1009 35.51 24.15 4.48
C GLY A 1009 35.41 23.13 5.61
N VAL A 1010 35.27 23.65 6.83
CA VAL A 1010 35.25 22.86 8.08
C VAL A 1010 34.16 23.37 9.02
N VAL A 1011 33.46 22.45 9.67
CA VAL A 1011 32.55 22.76 10.78
C VAL A 1011 33.18 22.21 12.07
N ARG A 1012 33.31 23.06 13.09
CA ARG A 1012 33.94 22.70 14.37
C ARG A 1012 32.97 22.80 15.54
N LEU A 1013 33.09 21.84 16.47
CA LEU A 1013 32.42 21.82 17.76
C LEU A 1013 33.47 21.69 18.88
N GLY A 1014 33.54 22.66 19.79
CA GLY A 1014 34.57 22.68 20.83
C GLY A 1014 36.01 22.71 20.28
N GLY A 1015 36.20 23.31 19.10
CA GLY A 1015 37.48 23.37 18.38
C GLY A 1015 37.83 22.13 17.53
N MET A 1016 37.11 21.02 17.68
CA MET A 1016 37.33 19.79 16.89
C MET A 1016 36.45 19.79 15.64
N ASP A 1017 37.00 19.34 14.51
CA ASP A 1017 36.23 19.10 13.29
C ASP A 1017 35.18 18.00 13.54
N VAL A 1018 33.91 18.29 13.23
CA VAL A 1018 32.81 17.33 13.41
C VAL A 1018 33.01 16.03 12.63
N ARG A 1019 33.85 16.05 11.58
CA ARG A 1019 34.22 14.86 10.79
C ARG A 1019 35.03 13.83 11.57
N GLN A 1020 35.76 14.27 12.59
CA GLN A 1020 36.61 13.39 13.40
C GLN A 1020 35.84 12.78 14.58
N LEU A 1021 34.65 13.28 14.88
CA LEU A 1021 33.85 12.84 16.03
C LEU A 1021 32.97 11.64 15.67
N GLU A 1022 32.80 10.74 16.64
CA GLU A 1022 31.77 9.70 16.61
C GLU A 1022 30.39 10.35 16.48
N LEU A 1023 29.56 9.88 15.53
CA LEU A 1023 28.29 10.49 15.16
C LEU A 1023 27.27 10.49 16.30
N ASP A 1024 27.16 9.37 17.03
CA ASP A 1024 26.27 9.26 18.18
C ASP A 1024 26.74 10.20 19.29
N GLY A 1025 28.05 10.21 19.57
CA GLY A 1025 28.67 11.13 20.54
C GLY A 1025 28.46 12.61 20.19
N LEU A 1026 28.63 13.00 18.92
CA LEU A 1026 28.37 14.36 18.43
C LEU A 1026 26.91 14.75 18.68
N ARG A 1027 25.97 13.88 18.27
CA ARG A 1027 24.54 14.18 18.37
C ARG A 1027 24.06 14.18 19.80
N GLU A 1028 24.63 13.40 20.71
CA GLU A 1028 24.37 13.49 22.15
C GLU A 1028 24.71 14.89 22.72
N ARG A 1029 25.69 15.59 22.16
CA ARG A 1029 26.08 16.96 22.58
C ARG A 1029 25.19 18.07 22.02
N VAL A 1030 24.22 17.75 21.17
CA VAL A 1030 23.33 18.75 20.53
C VAL A 1030 21.86 18.40 20.80
N ALA A 1031 21.12 19.27 21.48
CA ALA A 1031 19.66 19.17 21.60
C ALA A 1031 19.00 19.92 20.44
N LEU A 1032 18.03 19.28 19.78
CA LEU A 1032 17.28 19.87 18.67
C LEU A 1032 15.82 20.03 19.06
N VAL A 1033 15.28 21.23 18.85
CA VAL A 1033 13.85 21.53 18.89
C VAL A 1033 13.44 21.89 17.47
N THR A 1034 12.65 21.00 16.86
CA THR A 1034 12.21 21.14 15.46
C THR A 1034 10.90 21.90 15.35
N GLN A 1035 10.60 22.40 14.16
CA GLN A 1035 9.31 22.98 13.81
C GLN A 1035 8.18 21.96 13.91
N ASP A 1036 8.35 20.81 13.26
CA ASP A 1036 7.41 19.70 13.26
C ASP A 1036 7.97 18.56 14.13
N THR A 1037 7.54 18.55 15.39
CA THR A 1037 7.97 17.53 16.34
C THR A 1037 7.39 16.16 15.98
N TYR A 1038 8.25 15.26 15.50
CA TYR A 1038 7.85 13.87 15.26
C TYR A 1038 7.61 13.13 16.59
N LEU A 1039 6.39 12.63 16.77
CA LEU A 1039 6.02 11.78 17.89
C LEU A 1039 5.69 10.38 17.39
N PHE A 1040 6.37 9.38 17.96
CA PHE A 1040 6.16 7.97 17.67
C PHE A 1040 4.79 7.55 18.19
N ASN A 1041 4.18 6.53 17.55
CA ASN A 1041 2.90 5.96 17.98
C ASN A 1041 3.07 5.10 19.24
N ASP A 1042 3.45 5.74 20.34
CA ASP A 1042 3.73 5.15 21.65
C ASP A 1042 3.13 6.04 22.75
N THR A 1043 3.40 5.73 24.02
CA THR A 1043 2.95 6.57 25.14
C THR A 1043 3.64 7.93 25.14
N LEU A 1044 3.03 8.91 25.80
CA LEU A 1044 3.63 10.23 26.02
C LEU A 1044 4.97 10.09 26.76
N GLU A 1045 5.04 9.23 27.78
CA GLU A 1045 6.27 8.92 28.49
C GLU A 1045 7.37 8.36 27.57
N ALA A 1046 7.06 7.34 26.75
CA ALA A 1046 8.03 6.74 25.84
C ALA A 1046 8.57 7.79 24.84
N ASN A 1047 7.69 8.67 24.37
CA ASN A 1047 8.08 9.77 23.49
C ASN A 1047 9.04 10.76 24.16
N ILE A 1048 8.86 11.11 25.44
CA ILE A 1048 9.74 12.04 26.15
C ILE A 1048 11.06 11.36 26.53
N ARG A 1049 10.99 10.14 27.09
CA ARG A 1049 12.15 9.32 27.46
C ARG A 1049 13.03 8.95 26.27
N LEU A 1050 12.56 9.08 25.04
CA LEU A 1050 13.41 8.97 23.84
C LEU A 1050 14.69 9.81 23.96
N ALA A 1051 14.61 10.98 24.59
CA ALA A 1051 15.76 11.85 24.79
C ALA A 1051 16.81 11.30 25.75
N ARG A 1052 16.39 10.48 26.72
CA ARG A 1052 17.24 9.78 27.69
C ARG A 1052 16.48 8.59 28.30
N PRO A 1053 16.61 7.38 27.75
CA PRO A 1053 15.80 6.22 28.17
C PRO A 1053 15.93 5.88 29.67
N GLU A 1054 17.14 6.04 30.21
CA GLU A 1054 17.52 5.78 31.61
C GLU A 1054 17.09 6.89 32.59
N ALA A 1055 16.32 7.88 32.15
CA ALA A 1055 15.87 8.96 33.02
C ALA A 1055 15.04 8.45 34.21
N THR A 1056 15.31 8.99 35.40
CA THR A 1056 14.52 8.68 36.60
C THR A 1056 13.14 9.35 36.51
N PRO A 1057 12.12 8.87 37.26
CA PRO A 1057 10.83 9.56 37.34
C PRO A 1057 10.95 11.03 37.75
N ASP A 1058 11.92 11.36 38.63
CA ASP A 1058 12.18 12.73 39.07
C ASP A 1058 12.76 13.61 37.95
N ASP A 1059 13.64 13.05 37.11
CA ASP A 1059 14.13 13.74 35.93
C ASP A 1059 13.00 14.06 34.94
N LEU A 1060 12.11 13.09 34.74
CA LEU A 1060 10.96 13.25 33.86
C LEU A 1060 10.00 14.30 34.41
N ALA A 1061 9.71 14.29 35.72
CA ALA A 1061 8.86 15.29 36.37
C ALA A 1061 9.44 16.71 36.23
N ARG A 1062 10.74 16.87 36.45
CA ARG A 1062 11.43 18.16 36.25
C ARG A 1062 11.34 18.65 34.81
N ALA A 1063 11.56 17.77 33.83
CA ALA A 1063 11.47 18.13 32.42
C ALA A 1063 10.04 18.53 32.00
N LEU A 1064 9.02 17.86 32.54
CA LEU A 1064 7.61 18.20 32.32
C LEU A 1064 7.25 19.57 32.91
N ASP A 1065 7.73 19.86 34.11
CA ASP A 1065 7.48 21.13 34.79
C ASP A 1065 8.14 22.29 34.04
N GLN A 1066 9.42 22.15 33.69
CA GLN A 1066 10.16 23.14 32.91
C GLN A 1066 9.59 23.38 31.51
N ALA A 1067 8.96 22.36 30.91
CA ALA A 1067 8.29 22.48 29.61
C ALA A 1067 6.81 22.90 29.71
N ALA A 1068 6.30 23.23 30.90
CA ALA A 1068 4.90 23.57 31.16
C ALA A 1068 3.90 22.50 30.64
N LEU A 1069 4.22 21.22 30.88
CA LEU A 1069 3.38 20.07 30.53
C LEU A 1069 2.63 19.46 31.72
N THR A 1070 2.98 19.82 32.96
CA THR A 1070 2.43 19.21 34.18
C THR A 1070 0.90 19.18 34.22
N ASP A 1071 0.24 20.32 33.98
CA ASP A 1071 -1.22 20.39 34.02
C ASP A 1071 -1.88 19.69 32.83
N PHE A 1072 -1.24 19.75 31.66
CA PHE A 1072 -1.70 19.03 30.48
C PHE A 1072 -1.70 17.51 30.72
N VAL A 1073 -0.61 16.98 31.29
CA VAL A 1073 -0.50 15.55 31.62
C VAL A 1073 -1.58 15.14 32.62
N LYS A 1074 -1.87 15.97 33.64
CA LYS A 1074 -2.95 15.69 34.62
C LYS A 1074 -4.35 15.66 34.00
N GLN A 1075 -4.57 16.38 32.90
CA GLN A 1075 -5.86 16.41 32.19
C GLN A 1075 -6.07 15.22 31.25
N LEU A 1076 -5.01 14.46 30.94
CA LEU A 1076 -5.12 13.27 30.10
C LEU A 1076 -5.70 12.09 30.90
N PRO A 1077 -6.58 11.27 30.29
CA PRO A 1077 -7.26 10.17 30.99
C PRO A 1077 -6.29 9.16 31.61
N ASP A 1078 -5.17 8.86 30.94
CA ASP A 1078 -4.14 7.92 31.40
C ASP A 1078 -2.82 8.61 31.78
N GLY A 1079 -2.83 9.94 31.96
CA GLY A 1079 -1.63 10.72 32.26
C GLY A 1079 -0.49 10.47 31.27
N LEU A 1080 0.68 10.09 31.79
CA LEU A 1080 1.89 9.76 31.01
C LEU A 1080 1.77 8.49 30.15
N ALA A 1081 0.88 7.56 30.52
CA ALA A 1081 0.61 6.34 29.78
C ALA A 1081 -0.29 6.56 28.55
N THR A 1082 -0.84 7.77 28.40
CA THR A 1082 -1.68 8.13 27.26
C THR A 1082 -0.93 7.95 25.95
N ARG A 1083 -1.53 7.23 24.99
CA ARG A 1083 -0.97 7.05 23.65
C ARG A 1083 -1.26 8.29 22.79
N VAL A 1084 -0.22 8.87 22.20
CA VAL A 1084 -0.35 10.15 21.46
C VAL A 1084 -0.89 9.97 20.02
N GLY A 1085 -0.94 8.72 19.54
CA GLY A 1085 -1.33 8.37 18.18
C GLY A 1085 -0.22 8.63 17.15
N GLU A 1086 -0.48 8.24 15.90
CA GLU A 1086 0.42 8.42 14.76
C GLU A 1086 0.88 9.88 14.67
N ARG A 1087 2.19 10.16 14.69
CA ARG A 1087 2.74 11.53 14.63
C ARG A 1087 2.16 12.50 15.67
N GLY A 1088 1.62 12.00 16.79
CA GLY A 1088 0.98 12.83 17.79
C GLY A 1088 -0.27 13.54 17.28
N MET A 1089 -1.03 12.89 16.38
CA MET A 1089 -2.30 13.39 15.87
C MET A 1089 -3.18 13.88 17.04
N GLN A 1090 -3.30 13.16 18.15
CA GLN A 1090 -4.24 13.57 19.20
C GLN A 1090 -3.89 14.87 19.97
N LEU A 1091 -2.76 15.52 19.62
CA LEU A 1091 -2.21 16.69 20.28
C LEU A 1091 -2.29 17.96 19.42
N SER A 1092 -2.44 19.12 20.05
CA SER A 1092 -2.30 20.42 19.39
C SER A 1092 -0.85 20.70 19.00
N GLY A 1093 -0.62 21.62 18.06
CA GLY A 1093 0.73 22.05 17.67
C GLY A 1093 1.56 22.51 18.88
N GLY A 1094 0.98 23.30 19.78
CA GLY A 1094 1.63 23.75 21.01
C GLY A 1094 1.91 22.67 22.04
N GLN A 1095 1.10 21.61 22.11
CA GLN A 1095 1.39 20.46 22.95
C GLN A 1095 2.57 19.66 22.38
N ARG A 1096 2.59 19.40 21.07
CA ARG A 1096 3.71 18.72 20.41
C ARG A 1096 5.03 19.47 20.60
N GLN A 1097 5.00 20.79 20.47
CA GLN A 1097 6.18 21.63 20.64
C GLN A 1097 6.74 21.57 22.06
N ARG A 1098 5.87 21.66 23.08
CA ARG A 1098 6.28 21.51 24.48
C ARG A 1098 6.88 20.14 24.77
N ILE A 1099 6.41 19.08 24.11
CA ILE A 1099 7.02 17.74 24.23
C ILE A 1099 8.45 17.75 23.65
N SER A 1100 8.71 18.43 22.54
CA SER A 1100 10.08 18.61 22.03
C SER A 1100 10.98 19.38 22.99
N ILE A 1101 10.42 20.38 23.67
CA ILE A 1101 11.14 21.17 24.69
C ILE A 1101 11.45 20.29 25.91
N ALA A 1102 10.49 19.48 26.38
CA ALA A 1102 10.71 18.51 27.45
C ALA A 1102 11.81 17.50 27.09
N ARG A 1103 11.85 17.01 25.83
CA ARG A 1103 12.95 16.19 25.32
C ARG A 1103 14.30 16.92 25.39
N ALA A 1104 14.34 18.19 25.03
CA ALA A 1104 15.56 18.99 25.08
C ALA A 1104 16.03 19.29 26.52
N PHE A 1105 15.12 19.47 27.48
CA PHE A 1105 15.45 19.53 28.90
C PHE A 1105 16.01 18.20 29.41
N LEU A 1106 15.34 17.09 29.09
CA LEU A 1106 15.74 15.77 29.54
C LEU A 1106 17.10 15.34 28.98
N LYS A 1107 17.37 15.69 27.71
CA LYS A 1107 18.68 15.46 27.08
C LYS A 1107 19.80 16.28 27.72
N ASN A 1108 19.50 17.53 28.11
CA ASN A 1108 20.42 18.47 28.74
C ASN A 1108 21.77 18.61 28.02
N ALA A 1109 21.72 18.82 26.70
CA ALA A 1109 22.92 18.94 25.87
C ALA A 1109 23.54 20.36 25.95
N PRO A 1110 24.88 20.50 25.84
CA PRO A 1110 25.58 21.79 25.92
C PRO A 1110 25.32 22.71 24.72
N VAL A 1111 24.88 22.16 23.57
CA VAL A 1111 24.46 22.93 22.39
C VAL A 1111 22.97 22.73 22.16
N LEU A 1112 22.25 23.81 21.87
CA LEU A 1112 20.83 23.82 21.57
C LEU A 1112 20.59 24.38 20.17
N ILE A 1113 19.76 23.71 19.38
CA ILE A 1113 19.26 24.21 18.10
C ILE A 1113 17.76 24.39 18.23
N LEU A 1114 17.28 25.61 17.98
CA LEU A 1114 15.87 25.96 17.91
C LEU A 1114 15.52 26.25 16.44
N ASP A 1115 14.84 25.33 15.77
CA ASP A 1115 14.44 25.48 14.36
C ASP A 1115 12.95 25.83 14.26
N GLU A 1116 12.65 27.11 14.05
CA GLU A 1116 11.30 27.66 13.91
C GLU A 1116 10.30 27.26 15.02
N ALA A 1117 10.80 27.18 16.25
CA ALA A 1117 10.09 26.59 17.40
C ALA A 1117 8.75 27.26 17.80
N THR A 1118 8.37 28.39 17.21
CA THR A 1118 7.14 29.15 17.50
C THR A 1118 6.19 29.33 16.30
N SER A 1119 6.52 28.76 15.15
CA SER A 1119 5.90 29.11 13.84
C SER A 1119 4.43 28.69 13.64
N HIS A 1120 3.87 27.84 14.51
CA HIS A 1120 2.51 27.28 14.36
C HIS A 1120 1.65 27.32 15.64
N LEU A 1121 2.00 28.22 16.57
CA LEU A 1121 1.36 28.30 17.88
C LEU A 1121 0.27 29.36 17.90
N ASP A 1122 -0.87 29.04 18.52
CA ASP A 1122 -1.78 30.06 19.05
C ASP A 1122 -1.03 30.88 20.10
N THR A 1123 -1.31 32.17 20.18
CA THR A 1123 -0.41 33.08 20.92
C THR A 1123 -0.42 32.91 22.48
N LEU A 1124 -1.33 32.14 23.10
CA LEU A 1124 -1.31 31.67 24.51
C LEU A 1124 -0.31 30.53 24.64
N SER A 1125 -0.39 29.55 23.74
CA SER A 1125 0.65 28.51 23.65
C SER A 1125 2.02 29.10 23.35
N GLU A 1126 2.09 30.16 22.54
CA GLU A 1126 3.34 30.86 22.21
C GLU A 1126 4.00 31.50 23.45
N MET A 1127 3.23 32.15 24.33
CA MET A 1127 3.79 32.72 25.57
C MET A 1127 4.31 31.65 26.53
N GLN A 1128 3.56 30.55 26.71
CA GLN A 1128 3.98 29.45 27.59
C GLN A 1128 5.25 28.77 27.07
N VAL A 1129 5.34 28.56 25.75
CA VAL A 1129 6.51 28.00 25.08
C VAL A 1129 7.71 28.94 25.19
N ARG A 1130 7.52 30.26 25.07
CA ARG A 1130 8.61 31.25 25.16
C ARG A 1130 9.33 31.22 26.51
N GLY A 1131 8.59 31.21 27.62
CA GLY A 1131 9.21 31.12 28.96
C GLY A 1131 10.03 29.84 29.14
N ALA A 1132 9.54 28.71 28.62
CA ALA A 1132 10.26 27.44 28.64
C ALA A 1132 11.52 27.47 27.74
N LEU A 1133 11.45 28.12 26.57
CA LEU A 1133 12.61 28.29 25.69
C LEU A 1133 13.69 29.18 26.31
N ASP A 1134 13.31 30.31 26.91
CA ASP A 1134 14.26 31.21 27.58
C ASP A 1134 14.99 30.48 28.72
N ALA A 1135 14.29 29.65 29.50
CA ALA A 1135 14.90 28.80 30.52
C ALA A 1135 15.80 27.71 29.91
N LEU A 1136 15.39 27.11 28.79
CA LEU A 1136 16.17 26.07 28.09
C LEU A 1136 17.48 26.61 27.51
N MET A 1137 17.51 27.88 27.09
CA MET A 1137 18.68 28.53 26.50
C MET A 1137 19.79 28.86 27.51
N GLN A 1138 19.45 28.95 28.80
CA GLN A 1138 20.42 29.30 29.84
C GLN A 1138 21.57 28.30 29.91
N HIS A 1139 22.80 28.82 30.00
CA HIS A 1139 24.05 28.05 30.11
C HIS A 1139 24.40 27.16 28.90
N ARG A 1140 23.71 27.31 27.76
CA ARG A 1140 23.92 26.54 26.53
C ARG A 1140 24.30 27.44 25.37
N THR A 1141 25.15 26.96 24.48
CA THR A 1141 25.34 27.63 23.19
C THR A 1141 24.11 27.36 22.33
N THR A 1142 23.40 28.41 21.92
CA THR A 1142 22.10 28.27 21.25
C THR A 1142 22.17 28.80 19.83
N LEU A 1143 21.76 27.98 18.86
CA LEU A 1143 21.51 28.36 17.48
C LEU A 1143 20.00 28.50 17.25
N VAL A 1144 19.52 29.70 16.96
CA VAL A 1144 18.10 30.00 16.74
C VAL A 1144 17.84 30.29 15.27
N ILE A 1145 17.11 29.42 14.58
CA ILE A 1145 16.60 29.67 13.23
C ILE A 1145 15.17 30.19 13.40
N ALA A 1146 14.94 31.46 13.08
CA ALA A 1146 13.65 32.10 13.30
C ALA A 1146 13.10 32.74 12.03
N HIS A 1147 11.78 32.62 11.86
CA HIS A 1147 11.00 33.41 10.92
C HIS A 1147 10.35 34.64 11.57
N ARG A 1148 10.34 34.73 12.91
CA ARG A 1148 9.78 35.86 13.66
C ARG A 1148 10.90 36.66 14.33
N LEU A 1149 10.95 37.96 14.07
CA LEU A 1149 11.96 38.86 14.64
C LEU A 1149 11.88 38.99 16.16
N SER A 1150 10.70 38.81 16.75
CA SER A 1150 10.48 38.93 18.19
C SER A 1150 11.24 37.88 19.01
N THR A 1151 11.59 36.74 18.40
CA THR A 1151 12.33 35.63 19.03
C THR A 1151 13.84 35.84 19.03
N ILE A 1152 14.37 36.70 18.16
CA ILE A 1152 15.82 36.85 17.92
C ILE A 1152 16.37 38.21 18.35
N ARG A 1153 15.53 39.10 18.85
CA ARG A 1153 15.91 40.45 19.28
C ARG A 1153 17.03 40.45 20.32
N ASN A 1154 17.01 39.48 21.23
CA ASN A 1154 17.95 39.36 22.34
C ASN A 1154 19.14 38.45 22.01
N ALA A 1155 19.35 38.08 20.74
CA ALA A 1155 20.49 37.25 20.37
C ALA A 1155 21.81 38.04 20.47
N ASP A 1156 22.86 37.39 20.96
CA ASP A 1156 24.21 37.96 21.05
C ASP A 1156 24.79 38.24 19.65
N LEU A 1157 24.37 37.45 18.66
CA LEU A 1157 24.76 37.60 17.26
C LEU A 1157 23.61 37.20 16.33
N ILE A 1158 23.29 38.04 15.34
CA ILE A 1158 22.32 37.74 14.28
C ILE A 1158 23.08 37.61 12.96
N LEU A 1159 22.84 36.52 12.24
CA LEU A 1159 23.38 36.19 10.93
C LEU A 1159 22.28 36.27 9.88
N VAL A 1160 22.44 37.15 8.90
CA VAL A 1160 21.49 37.34 7.80
C VAL A 1160 22.00 36.59 6.59
N LEU A 1161 21.32 35.52 6.20
CA LEU A 1161 21.62 34.74 5.01
C LEU A 1161 20.80 35.23 3.82
N ASP A 1162 21.49 35.45 2.70
CA ASP A 1162 20.87 35.73 1.40
C ASP A 1162 21.49 34.84 0.33
N LYS A 1163 20.64 34.08 -0.37
CA LYS A 1163 21.02 33.11 -1.42
C LYS A 1163 22.25 32.23 -1.06
N GLY A 1164 22.32 31.78 0.19
CA GLY A 1164 23.39 30.91 0.69
C GLY A 1164 24.67 31.62 1.14
N THR A 1165 24.73 32.94 1.08
CA THR A 1165 25.87 33.75 1.56
C THR A 1165 25.51 34.54 2.82
N LEU A 1166 26.51 34.82 3.67
CA LEU A 1166 26.34 35.69 4.83
C LEU A 1166 26.33 37.15 4.36
N ALA A 1167 25.16 37.78 4.32
CA ALA A 1167 24.98 39.15 3.88
C ALA A 1167 25.35 40.16 4.98
N GLU A 1168 24.88 39.91 6.20
CA GLU A 1168 25.10 40.80 7.35
C GLU A 1168 25.27 40.00 8.64
N ALA A 1169 26.06 40.55 9.57
CA ALA A 1169 26.22 40.02 10.92
C ALA A 1169 26.33 41.16 11.95
N GLY A 1170 25.70 41.00 13.11
CA GLY A 1170 25.72 41.97 14.20
C GLY A 1170 24.59 41.76 15.22
N THR A 1171 24.46 42.65 16.19
CA THR A 1171 23.32 42.67 17.12
C THR A 1171 22.08 43.29 16.47
N HIS A 1172 20.90 43.11 17.06
CA HIS A 1172 19.64 43.69 16.58
C HIS A 1172 19.74 45.19 16.30
N ASP A 1173 20.23 45.96 17.27
CA ASP A 1173 20.33 47.42 17.16
C ASP A 1173 21.35 47.85 16.10
N GLN A 1174 22.47 47.13 15.99
CA GLN A 1174 23.50 47.39 14.97
C GLN A 1174 22.97 47.15 13.55
N LEU A 1175 22.19 46.08 13.34
CA LEU A 1175 21.66 45.72 12.03
C LEU A 1175 20.49 46.62 11.61
N LEU A 1176 19.64 47.05 12.55
CA LEU A 1176 18.60 48.04 12.28
C LEU A 1176 19.19 49.39 11.88
N ALA A 1177 20.23 49.86 12.58
CA ALA A 1177 20.89 51.12 12.27
C ALA A 1177 21.53 51.14 10.86
N ARG A 1178 21.94 49.98 10.35
CA ARG A 1178 22.55 49.83 9.01
C ARG A 1178 21.55 49.92 7.85
N GLN A 1179 20.24 49.84 8.11
CA GLN A 1179 19.18 49.89 7.08
C GLN A 1179 19.36 48.87 5.93
N GLY A 1180 19.97 47.72 6.22
CA GLY A 1180 20.29 46.67 5.25
C GLY A 1180 19.16 45.65 5.00
N ALA A 1181 19.52 44.44 4.56
CA ALA A 1181 18.63 43.30 4.38
C ALA A 1181 17.87 42.93 5.67
N TYR A 1182 18.52 43.03 6.84
CA TYR A 1182 17.85 42.82 8.12
C TYR A 1182 16.74 43.85 8.37
N ALA A 1183 17.03 45.14 8.14
CA ALA A 1183 16.06 46.21 8.34
C ALA A 1183 14.88 46.11 7.35
N ARG A 1184 15.13 45.66 6.12
CA ARG A 1184 14.06 45.35 5.15
C ARG A 1184 13.18 44.21 5.62
N LEU A 1185 13.78 43.10 6.07
CA LEU A 1185 13.02 41.99 6.68
C LEU A 1185 12.21 42.47 7.89
N ALA A 1186 12.79 43.36 8.70
CA ALA A 1186 12.12 43.98 9.83
C ALA A 1186 10.92 44.84 9.43
N SER A 1187 11.05 45.65 8.37
CA SER A 1187 9.97 46.49 7.84
C SER A 1187 8.84 45.71 7.17
N HIS A 1188 9.14 44.53 6.60
CA HIS A 1188 8.13 43.66 5.99
C HIS A 1188 7.35 42.83 7.01
N GLN A 1189 7.94 42.52 8.16
CA GLN A 1189 7.30 41.74 9.24
C GLN A 1189 6.72 42.60 10.37
N GLY A 1190 6.98 43.90 10.37
CA GLY A 1190 6.39 44.86 11.29
C GLY A 1190 6.56 46.27 10.76
N GLY A 1191 5.54 47.12 10.94
CA GLY A 1191 5.49 48.50 10.46
C GLY A 1191 6.53 49.46 11.07
N TYR A 1192 7.83 49.16 10.93
CA TYR A 1192 8.91 50.10 11.15
C TYR A 1192 8.90 51.10 10.00
N ALA A 1193 8.09 52.15 10.12
CA ALA A 1193 8.21 53.32 9.28
C ALA A 1193 9.63 53.88 9.44
N VAL A 1194 10.41 53.86 8.36
CA VAL A 1194 11.62 54.66 8.24
C VAL A 1194 11.17 56.11 8.36
N SER A 1195 11.38 56.70 9.54
CA SER A 1195 11.12 58.11 9.80
C SER A 1195 11.99 58.94 8.84
N SER A 1196 11.38 59.39 7.75
CA SER A 1196 11.99 60.39 6.87
C SER A 1196 12.01 61.72 7.60
N ALA A 1197 13.22 62.13 7.99
CA ALA A 1197 13.70 63.49 8.24
C ALA A 1197 12.67 64.53 8.74
N ARG A 1198 12.86 64.95 10.01
CA ARG A 1198 12.43 66.26 10.50
C ARG A 1198 12.95 67.37 9.57
N SER A 1199 12.04 68.00 8.83
CA SER A 1199 12.27 69.36 8.33
C SER A 1199 12.31 70.31 9.53
N LEU A 1200 13.47 70.89 9.79
CA LEU A 1200 13.59 72.09 10.63
C LEU A 1200 12.90 73.26 9.92
N PRO A 1201 12.18 74.15 10.66
CA PRO A 1201 11.59 75.33 10.05
C PRO A 1201 12.67 76.40 9.80
N THR A 1202 12.69 76.91 8.57
CA THR A 1202 12.65 78.35 8.30
C THR A 1202 11.44 78.65 7.45
#